data_AF-A0A8J2ICR6-F1
#
_entry.id   AF-A0A8J2ICR6-F1
#
_cell.length_a   1.000
_cell.length_b   1.000
_cell.length_c   1.000
_cell.angle_alpha   90.00
_cell.angle_beta   90.00
_cell.angle_gamma   90.00
#
_symmetry.space_group_name_H-M   'P 1'
#
loop_
_entity.id
_entity.type
_entity.pdbx_description
1 polymer ?
#
loop_
_entity_poly.entity_id
_entity_poly.type
_entity_poly.pdbx_seq_one_letter_code
_entity_poly.pdbx_strand_id
1 'polypeptide(L)'
;MLLGRVSVAACKRSFLATPSRNPVSRPLSLFHTRYLTRLPSSSAFVLGKRSLHTNTSINNPPPMEQNGTTKRKQPPTSPTTDRPSKQIKPEIDSHTSNGVMPHSPDQEEAMDDARSEYSIPEELPSSAHITAVTGQDTAEWQRTIENVVKSVVSIHFCQTCSFDTDPAISSEATGFVVDAEKGYILTNRHVVGAGPFIGYCIFDNHEECDVHPVYRDPVHDFGILRFDPKKIKYMPVTALKLRPDNAKVGVEIRVVGNDAGEKLSILSGVISRLDRNAPEYGEGYSDFNTNYIQAAAAASGGSSGSPVVDRDGFAVALQAGGRADGAATDYFLPLDRPLRALELIRQGQHVSRGTIQTQWILKPFDECRRLGLSPTLEKEIRTQFPKETGMLVAEVVLPQGPASTKVEEGDLLLRVNGELLTQFIRLDAILDDNVGKTISVTIQRAGENMDVELDVGDLHAITPDKFVSVAGASFHDLSYQQARLYAISLKGAGVYVCEAAGSFRFADGYTSGWLIQEVDNQPTPDLDTFIEVMKKIPDRKRVVMMYKHLRDLHTANTSITAVDRHWHAKIRVATRNDTTGLWDFKPLADAIPSVPPVPRRANFVKMSSSYPEAVDIVRSFVRVHVSMPIKLDGFPKMNKQGYGLVVDAEQGLVLVSRAILPYDLCDISLIIADSIFVDAKVVFMHPLQNYAIVKYDASLVNAPVKTPKFATDFIKKGAETIFFGINQNFRPVVAKTVVTDITTVAIPASAITPRYRATNFDAITVDTNQASHSGSGVLIGEDGTVQALWLSYLGERTSHSGKDVEYHLGLATPNLLPVLDEIRGGKTPKLRILNVEFQTVQMSQARVMGVSEEWIEKTETADPERHQLFMVRKVDSGHGDGLNEGDVLLTLNGKLVTRSPDLDVMYNNEFLDAVVVRKREEKTIKVSTVATEDLETDRLVSFCGATFHRPHQAVRQQISKIHSDVYISSRARGSPAYMYGLAPTNFVTHVNNVPTPNLSVFLTEIKKIKDNEYFRMKVMTFDNIPWVATMKKNEHYFPTIEHIKDASAPLGWKKIIHECDAGGAREEMGPDELETDAADE
;
A
#
# COMPACT_ATOMS: atom_id res chain seq x y z
N MET A 1 -58.83 -14.16 -37.73
CA MET A 1 -58.33 -12.90 -38.32
C MET A 1 -56.80 -13.04 -38.34
N LEU A 2 -56.05 -13.16 -39.45
CA LEU A 2 -56.18 -12.60 -40.82
C LEU A 2 -56.19 -11.05 -40.77
N LEU A 3 -55.29 -10.28 -41.42
CA LEU A 3 -54.19 -10.53 -42.40
C LEU A 3 -53.01 -9.54 -42.11
N GLY A 4 -51.83 -9.56 -42.76
CA GLY A 4 -51.41 -10.21 -44.02
C GLY A 4 -49.89 -10.45 -44.19
N ARG A 5 -49.41 -10.46 -45.45
CA ARG A 5 -48.12 -11.06 -45.93
C ARG A 5 -47.44 -10.20 -47.03
N VAL A 6 -46.33 -10.72 -47.60
CA VAL A 6 -45.67 -10.43 -48.91
C VAL A 6 -44.60 -9.32 -48.82
N SER A 7 -43.27 -9.48 -49.07
CA SER A 7 -42.43 -10.20 -50.08
C SER A 7 -42.09 -9.32 -51.31
N VAL A 8 -40.88 -8.76 -51.45
CA VAL A 8 -39.61 -9.31 -52.01
C VAL A 8 -39.64 -9.63 -53.53
N ALA A 9 -38.76 -8.99 -54.34
CA ALA A 9 -38.11 -9.62 -55.51
C ALA A 9 -36.99 -8.75 -56.18
N ALA A 10 -36.05 -9.44 -56.85
CA ALA A 10 -35.10 -9.00 -57.89
C ALA A 10 -33.91 -8.06 -57.51
N CYS A 11 -32.68 -8.23 -58.05
CA CYS A 11 -32.16 -9.22 -59.01
C CYS A 11 -30.70 -9.68 -58.74
N LYS A 12 -30.30 -10.77 -59.42
CA LYS A 12 -28.95 -11.39 -59.49
C LYS A 12 -28.06 -10.62 -60.50
N ARG A 13 -26.74 -10.85 -60.71
CA ARG A 13 -25.88 -12.05 -60.50
C ARG A 13 -24.37 -11.68 -60.55
N SER A 14 -23.54 -12.49 -59.89
CA SER A 14 -22.06 -12.55 -59.83
C SER A 14 -21.31 -12.78 -61.17
N PHE A 15 -19.98 -12.55 -61.22
CA PHE A 15 -18.93 -13.58 -61.51
C PHE A 15 -17.45 -13.10 -61.27
N LEU A 16 -16.46 -13.96 -61.56
CA LEU A 16 -15.09 -14.05 -60.96
C LEU A 16 -13.89 -13.53 -61.78
N ALA A 17 -12.82 -13.17 -61.05
CA ALA A 17 -11.38 -13.47 -61.26
C ALA A 17 -10.45 -12.73 -62.29
N THR A 18 -9.15 -12.89 -61.97
CA THR A 18 -7.85 -12.37 -62.49
C THR A 18 -7.42 -12.98 -63.86
N PRO A 19 -6.22 -12.72 -64.50
CA PRO A 19 -4.99 -12.01 -64.03
C PRO A 19 -4.10 -11.20 -65.05
N SER A 20 -3.06 -10.51 -64.51
CA SER A 20 -1.66 -10.37 -65.03
C SER A 20 -1.18 -9.27 -66.03
N ARG A 21 0.07 -8.80 -65.77
CA ARG A 21 1.17 -8.26 -66.65
C ARG A 21 1.04 -6.94 -67.47
N ASN A 22 1.79 -5.90 -67.04
CA ASN A 22 2.97 -5.21 -67.66
C ASN A 22 3.11 -4.99 -69.20
N PRO A 23 3.98 -4.06 -69.71
CA PRO A 23 4.82 -2.99 -69.08
C PRO A 23 4.96 -1.64 -69.91
N VAL A 24 6.00 -0.82 -69.64
CA VAL A 24 6.62 0.26 -70.50
C VAL A 24 5.95 1.67 -70.41
N SER A 25 6.62 2.85 -70.45
CA SER A 25 8.02 3.27 -70.79
C SER A 25 8.66 4.32 -69.84
N ARG A 26 9.98 4.51 -70.02
CA ARG A 26 10.93 5.42 -69.34
C ARG A 26 11.05 6.81 -69.99
N PRO A 27 11.59 7.84 -69.26
CA PRO A 27 13.00 8.28 -69.51
C PRO A 27 14.13 7.90 -68.49
N LEU A 28 14.96 8.85 -68.04
CA LEU A 28 16.43 8.71 -67.90
C LEU A 28 17.02 9.67 -66.83
N SER A 29 18.25 9.54 -66.29
CA SER A 29 19.22 8.41 -66.12
C SER A 29 20.45 8.87 -65.29
N LEU A 30 21.47 8.00 -65.13
CA LEU A 30 22.79 8.23 -64.45
C LEU A 30 22.71 8.41 -62.91
N PHE A 31 23.75 8.22 -62.07
CA PHE A 31 25.03 7.47 -62.13
C PHE A 31 24.95 6.33 -61.06
N HIS A 32 25.69 5.20 -61.00
CA HIS A 32 27.09 4.78 -61.25
C HIS A 32 28.07 5.03 -60.08
N THR A 33 28.84 4.06 -59.54
CA THR A 33 29.15 2.62 -59.88
C THR A 33 29.58 1.88 -58.56
N ARG A 34 29.21 0.64 -58.17
CA ARG A 34 29.59 -0.78 -58.56
C ARG A 34 31.11 -1.08 -58.60
N TYR A 35 31.66 -2.30 -58.39
CA TYR A 35 31.23 -3.75 -58.48
C TYR A 35 31.74 -4.59 -57.26
N LEU A 36 31.41 -5.86 -56.91
CA LEU A 36 30.57 -7.00 -57.42
C LEU A 36 31.27 -8.16 -58.23
N THR A 37 31.62 -9.32 -57.60
CA THR A 37 31.87 -10.71 -58.16
C THR A 37 32.34 -11.72 -57.05
N ARG A 38 32.35 -13.09 -57.10
CA ARG A 38 31.71 -14.19 -57.90
C ARG A 38 31.81 -15.59 -57.18
N LEU A 39 31.08 -16.62 -57.67
CA LEU A 39 31.09 -18.08 -57.32
C LEU A 39 32.08 -18.89 -58.24
N PRO A 40 32.29 -20.27 -58.23
CA PRO A 40 31.44 -21.41 -57.74
C PRO A 40 32.14 -22.75 -57.25
N SER A 41 31.37 -23.87 -57.17
CA SER A 41 31.74 -25.33 -57.27
C SER A 41 32.41 -26.08 -56.08
N SER A 42 32.45 -27.44 -55.95
CA SER A 42 31.47 -28.55 -56.20
C SER A 42 32.01 -29.95 -55.74
N SER A 43 31.15 -30.88 -55.24
CA SER A 43 31.34 -32.37 -55.06
C SER A 43 32.49 -32.88 -54.12
N ALA A 44 32.57 -34.13 -53.61
CA ALA A 44 31.62 -35.21 -53.23
C ALA A 44 32.38 -36.35 -52.45
N PHE A 45 31.69 -37.43 -52.01
CA PHE A 45 32.22 -38.68 -51.37
C PHE A 45 32.82 -38.59 -49.93
N VAL A 46 32.95 -39.66 -49.11
CA VAL A 46 32.08 -40.82 -48.72
C VAL A 46 32.76 -41.67 -47.60
N LEU A 47 31.98 -42.41 -46.78
CA LEU A 47 32.41 -43.38 -45.72
C LEU A 47 33.20 -42.80 -44.51
N GLY A 48 33.15 -43.38 -43.29
CA GLY A 48 32.17 -44.34 -42.75
C GLY A 48 32.63 -45.16 -41.52
N LYS A 49 31.66 -45.55 -40.68
CA LYS A 49 31.66 -46.64 -39.65
C LYS A 49 32.47 -46.49 -38.33
N ARG A 50 31.72 -46.70 -37.22
CA ARG A 50 32.03 -47.57 -36.04
C ARG A 50 33.11 -47.09 -35.03
N SER A 51 33.11 -47.52 -33.76
CA SER A 51 32.10 -48.23 -32.92
C SER A 51 32.59 -48.45 -31.46
N LEU A 52 31.76 -48.11 -30.46
CA LEU A 52 31.82 -48.63 -29.06
C LEU A 52 33.13 -48.28 -28.28
N HIS A 53 33.34 -48.55 -26.98
CA HIS A 53 32.56 -49.29 -25.98
C HIS A 53 32.82 -48.79 -24.53
N THR A 54 31.78 -48.75 -23.68
CA THR A 54 31.74 -49.10 -22.22
C THR A 54 32.78 -48.61 -21.18
N ASN A 55 32.22 -48.19 -20.02
CA ASN A 55 32.67 -48.53 -18.64
C ASN A 55 33.97 -47.87 -18.12
N THR A 56 34.19 -47.64 -16.80
CA THR A 56 33.35 -47.83 -15.59
C THR A 56 33.81 -46.89 -14.45
N SER A 57 32.85 -46.19 -13.81
CA SER A 57 32.54 -46.12 -12.36
C SER A 57 33.60 -45.88 -11.26
N ILE A 58 33.07 -45.45 -10.08
CA ILE A 58 33.58 -45.57 -8.69
C ILE A 58 34.35 -44.35 -8.09
N ASN A 59 33.65 -43.71 -7.14
CA ASN A 59 34.06 -43.09 -5.85
C ASN A 59 35.24 -42.10 -5.75
N ASN A 60 34.91 -40.85 -5.36
CA ASN A 60 35.06 -40.27 -4.00
C ASN A 60 36.20 -40.75 -3.05
N PRO A 61 36.70 -39.90 -2.11
CA PRO A 61 36.45 -38.46 -1.89
C PRO A 61 37.74 -37.58 -1.77
N PRO A 62 38.11 -36.84 -0.67
CA PRO A 62 38.56 -35.43 -0.77
C PRO A 62 40.02 -35.23 -0.23
N PRO A 63 40.52 -34.02 0.14
CA PRO A 63 40.09 -33.25 1.33
C PRO A 63 40.14 -31.69 1.17
N MET A 64 40.19 -30.97 2.29
CA MET A 64 40.05 -29.50 2.47
C MET A 64 41.34 -28.67 2.30
N GLU A 65 41.17 -27.34 2.15
CA GLU A 65 42.04 -26.21 2.56
C GLU A 65 43.50 -26.13 2.02
N GLN A 66 43.96 -25.00 1.49
CA GLN A 66 44.26 -23.77 2.27
C GLN A 66 44.37 -22.49 1.41
N ASN A 67 44.26 -21.33 2.11
CA ASN A 67 44.96 -20.04 1.93
C ASN A 67 45.34 -19.51 0.52
N GLY A 68 44.93 -18.26 0.21
CA GLY A 68 45.57 -17.48 -0.86
C GLY A 68 44.82 -16.22 -1.32
N THR A 69 45.02 -15.08 -0.67
CA THR A 69 44.46 -13.79 -1.13
C THR A 69 45.19 -13.25 -2.36
N THR A 70 44.47 -12.80 -3.40
CA THR A 70 44.95 -11.71 -4.29
C THR A 70 43.81 -11.07 -5.08
N LYS A 71 43.72 -9.73 -5.08
CA LYS A 71 42.86 -8.97 -6.01
C LYS A 71 43.67 -8.55 -7.24
N ARG A 72 43.22 -8.87 -8.46
CA ARG A 72 43.59 -8.09 -9.66
C ARG A 72 42.51 -8.14 -10.76
N LYS A 73 42.40 -7.06 -11.53
CA LYS A 73 41.39 -6.81 -12.58
C LYS A 73 41.90 -7.23 -13.97
N GLN A 74 40.99 -7.69 -14.84
CA GLN A 74 40.95 -7.48 -16.31
C GLN A 74 39.75 -8.24 -16.90
N PRO A 75 39.29 -7.98 -18.15
CA PRO A 75 39.15 -6.70 -18.85
C PRO A 75 37.69 -6.48 -19.39
N PRO A 76 37.31 -5.29 -19.86
CA PRO A 76 36.00 -5.04 -20.50
C PRO A 76 36.05 -5.21 -22.03
N THR A 77 34.92 -5.60 -22.66
CA THR A 77 34.21 -4.88 -23.76
C THR A 77 33.29 -5.82 -24.58
N SER A 78 32.06 -5.37 -24.81
CA SER A 78 31.24 -5.56 -26.04
C SER A 78 30.13 -4.48 -26.02
N PRO A 79 29.70 -3.91 -27.15
CA PRO A 79 29.01 -2.61 -27.15
C PRO A 79 27.50 -2.72 -26.91
N THR A 80 26.97 -1.78 -26.11
CA THR A 80 25.54 -1.45 -26.06
C THR A 80 25.13 -0.59 -27.26
N THR A 81 23.90 -0.74 -27.72
CA THR A 81 23.28 0.12 -28.75
C THR A 81 21.90 0.57 -28.31
N ASP A 82 21.86 1.20 -27.14
CA ASP A 82 20.64 1.60 -26.44
C ASP A 82 20.53 3.13 -26.37
N ARG A 83 19.29 3.62 -26.46
CA ARG A 83 18.92 4.98 -26.07
C ARG A 83 19.09 5.15 -24.55
N PRO A 84 19.29 6.37 -24.02
CA PRO A 84 19.29 6.60 -22.58
C PRO A 84 17.95 6.17 -21.98
N SER A 85 18.00 5.21 -21.05
CA SER A 85 16.87 4.85 -20.19
C SER A 85 16.72 5.88 -19.06
N LYS A 86 15.48 6.17 -18.66
CA LYS A 86 15.23 6.92 -17.41
C LYS A 86 15.82 6.11 -16.25
N GLN A 87 16.67 6.74 -15.44
CA GLN A 87 17.42 6.03 -14.39
C GLN A 87 16.52 5.71 -13.19
N ILE A 88 16.10 4.45 -13.08
CA ILE A 88 15.41 3.94 -11.90
C ILE A 88 16.44 3.60 -10.83
N LYS A 89 16.29 4.23 -9.65
CA LYS A 89 16.91 3.77 -8.40
C LYS A 89 15.91 2.82 -7.72
N PRO A 90 16.33 1.68 -7.15
CA PRO A 90 15.40 0.82 -6.42
C PRO A 90 14.84 1.53 -5.19
N GLU A 91 13.56 1.34 -4.93
CA GLU A 91 12.86 1.88 -3.76
C GLU A 91 13.45 1.29 -2.46
N ILE A 92 13.69 2.15 -1.47
CA ILE A 92 14.12 1.79 -0.12
C ILE A 92 13.01 2.24 0.82
N ASP A 93 12.39 1.30 1.54
CA ASP A 93 11.42 1.60 2.62
C ASP A 93 12.15 2.32 3.77
N SER A 94 12.18 3.66 3.75
CA SER A 94 12.96 4.49 4.68
C SER A 94 12.16 5.05 5.86
N HIS A 95 11.02 4.44 6.24
CA HIS A 95 10.16 4.92 7.33
C HIS A 95 9.65 3.81 8.26
N THR A 96 10.53 3.29 9.11
CA THR A 96 10.18 2.50 10.30
C THR A 96 11.04 2.86 11.50
N SER A 97 10.43 2.79 12.69
CA SER A 97 11.02 2.96 14.04
C SER A 97 11.79 4.26 14.33
N ASN A 98 11.06 5.28 14.81
CA ASN A 98 11.52 5.99 16.00
C ASN A 98 11.33 5.02 17.18
N GLY A 99 12.42 4.54 17.78
CA GLY A 99 12.38 3.50 18.82
C GLY A 99 13.57 3.61 19.76
N VAL A 100 13.33 4.13 20.97
CA VAL A 100 14.34 4.19 22.04
C VAL A 100 14.62 2.78 22.54
N MET A 101 15.88 2.33 22.43
CA MET A 101 16.36 1.10 23.06
C MET A 101 17.21 1.46 24.30
N PRO A 102 17.03 0.77 25.44
CA PRO A 102 17.76 1.07 26.66
C PRO A 102 19.20 0.56 26.59
N HIS A 103 20.17 1.41 26.94
CA HIS A 103 21.54 0.97 27.21
C HIS A 103 21.62 0.30 28.60
N SER A 104 22.25 -0.87 28.65
CA SER A 104 22.85 -1.44 29.86
C SER A 104 24.36 -1.57 29.63
N PRO A 105 25.20 -1.33 30.65
CA PRO A 105 26.65 -1.45 30.51
C PRO A 105 27.11 -2.91 30.58
N ASP A 106 28.27 -3.19 29.97
CA ASP A 106 29.43 -3.86 30.60
C ASP A 106 30.38 -4.41 29.54
N GLN A 107 31.60 -3.86 29.47
CA GLN A 107 32.87 -4.61 29.55
C GLN A 107 34.06 -3.67 29.36
N GLU A 108 34.93 -3.59 30.38
CA GLU A 108 36.26 -3.00 30.30
C GLU A 108 37.29 -4.07 29.91
N GLU A 109 38.35 -3.65 29.20
CA GLU A 109 39.76 -4.11 29.23
C GLU A 109 40.42 -3.77 27.88
N ALA A 110 41.71 -3.43 27.75
CA ALA A 110 42.73 -2.81 28.62
C ALA A 110 43.99 -2.54 27.73
N MET A 111 45.03 -1.89 28.27
CA MET A 111 46.39 -1.73 27.69
C MET A 111 46.56 -0.82 26.44
N ASP A 112 47.69 -0.12 26.23
CA ASP A 112 48.66 0.49 27.18
C ASP A 112 49.48 1.62 26.47
N ASP A 113 50.30 2.36 27.22
CA ASP A 113 51.05 3.57 26.84
C ASP A 113 52.20 3.35 25.81
N ALA A 114 52.41 4.36 24.94
CA ALA A 114 53.61 4.51 24.12
C ALA A 114 53.80 5.98 23.65
N ARG A 115 54.78 6.68 24.22
CA ARG A 115 55.08 8.10 23.92
C ARG A 115 56.09 8.27 22.79
N SER A 116 56.00 9.39 22.07
CA SER A 116 57.17 10.04 21.46
C SER A 116 56.98 11.56 21.37
N GLU A 117 58.04 12.31 21.68
CA GLU A 117 58.13 13.77 21.55
C GLU A 117 58.81 14.11 20.21
N TYR A 118 58.51 15.26 19.58
CA TYR A 118 59.49 16.01 18.78
C TYR A 118 59.15 17.51 18.63
N SER A 119 60.20 18.32 18.48
CA SER A 119 60.30 19.76 18.79
C SER A 119 59.77 20.75 17.74
N ILE A 120 59.66 22.02 18.16
CA ILE A 120 59.39 23.24 17.34
C ILE A 120 60.71 23.99 17.01
N PRO A 121 60.77 24.79 15.93
CA PRO A 121 60.89 26.28 16.03
C PRO A 121 59.95 27.03 15.03
N GLU A 122 59.34 28.19 15.35
CA GLU A 122 59.84 29.59 15.21
C GLU A 122 60.23 30.02 13.77
N GLU A 123 59.92 31.23 13.25
CA GLU A 123 59.66 32.55 13.88
C GLU A 123 58.49 33.37 13.23
N LEU A 124 57.83 34.24 14.03
CA LEU A 124 57.41 35.67 13.83
C LEU A 124 56.71 36.17 12.52
N PRO A 125 56.02 37.36 12.51
CA PRO A 125 55.96 38.44 13.52
C PRO A 125 54.54 38.79 14.03
N SER A 126 54.43 39.91 14.76
CA SER A 126 53.35 40.21 15.72
C SER A 126 52.24 41.18 15.27
N SER A 127 51.04 40.91 15.79
CA SER A 127 50.03 41.88 16.27
C SER A 127 49.43 42.92 15.31
N ALA A 128 48.16 42.71 14.97
CA ALA A 128 47.16 43.78 14.85
C ALA A 128 45.81 43.30 15.45
N HIS A 129 45.27 44.08 16.37
CA HIS A 129 43.99 43.95 17.09
C HIS A 129 42.99 42.85 16.66
N ILE A 130 42.91 41.76 17.42
CA ILE A 130 41.67 40.99 17.60
C ILE A 130 41.11 41.37 18.97
N THR A 131 40.07 42.20 19.00
CA THR A 131 39.51 42.75 20.24
C THR A 131 38.02 42.39 20.38
N ALA A 132 37.74 41.38 21.20
CA ALA A 132 36.46 41.15 21.89
C ALA A 132 35.14 41.05 21.07
N VAL A 133 35.18 40.73 19.77
CA VAL A 133 33.96 40.69 18.92
C VAL A 133 33.00 39.54 19.29
N THR A 134 33.53 38.32 19.51
CA THR A 134 32.73 37.08 19.65
C THR A 134 31.72 37.07 20.80
N GLY A 135 31.91 37.91 21.83
CA GLY A 135 30.99 38.04 22.96
C GLY A 135 29.72 38.85 22.64
N GLN A 136 29.77 39.74 21.63
CA GLN A 136 28.62 40.60 21.29
C GLN A 136 27.71 39.94 20.26
N ASP A 137 28.25 39.38 19.17
CA ASP A 137 27.45 38.68 18.14
C ASP A 137 26.60 37.56 18.75
N THR A 138 27.15 36.82 19.73
CA THR A 138 26.43 35.75 20.43
C THR A 138 25.22 36.27 21.22
N ALA A 139 25.36 37.44 21.86
CA ALA A 139 24.29 38.06 22.66
C ALA A 139 23.22 38.75 21.78
N GLU A 140 23.61 39.30 20.63
CA GLU A 140 22.67 39.83 19.64
C GLU A 140 21.87 38.69 19.00
N TRP A 141 22.53 37.62 18.54
CA TRP A 141 21.84 36.43 18.04
C TRP A 141 20.91 35.81 19.10
N GLN A 142 21.32 35.71 20.37
CA GLN A 142 20.45 35.21 21.44
C GLN A 142 19.16 36.06 21.56
N ARG A 143 19.28 37.39 21.64
CA ARG A 143 18.11 38.29 21.72
C ARG A 143 17.21 38.19 20.48
N THR A 144 17.78 38.01 19.30
CA THR A 144 17.00 37.83 18.07
C THR A 144 16.23 36.51 18.12
N ILE A 145 16.90 35.41 18.47
CA ILE A 145 16.27 34.09 18.62
C ILE A 145 15.16 34.10 19.67
N GLU A 146 15.39 34.70 20.85
CA GLU A 146 14.38 34.85 21.91
C GLU A 146 13.08 35.50 21.41
N ASN A 147 13.09 36.27 20.31
CA ASN A 147 11.89 36.86 19.72
C ASN A 147 11.38 36.11 18.47
N VAL A 148 12.28 35.50 17.69
CA VAL A 148 11.91 34.67 16.54
C VAL A 148 11.12 33.44 16.99
N VAL A 149 11.59 32.76 18.03
CA VAL A 149 11.00 31.53 18.61
C VAL A 149 9.51 31.67 18.90
N LYS A 150 9.08 32.81 19.47
CA LYS A 150 7.67 33.12 19.79
C LYS A 150 6.73 33.13 18.56
N SER A 151 7.30 33.20 17.36
CA SER A 151 6.57 33.19 16.09
C SER A 151 6.68 31.85 15.35
N VAL A 152 7.47 30.89 15.85
CA VAL A 152 7.66 29.56 15.27
C VAL A 152 6.68 28.57 15.92
N VAL A 153 6.19 27.61 15.13
CA VAL A 153 5.25 26.59 15.58
C VAL A 153 5.61 25.20 15.04
N SER A 154 5.38 24.16 15.85
CA SER A 154 5.35 22.78 15.38
C SER A 154 3.96 22.47 14.82
N ILE A 155 3.86 22.06 13.56
CA ILE A 155 2.60 21.69 12.91
C ILE A 155 2.49 20.17 12.92
N HIS A 156 1.45 19.64 13.58
CA HIS A 156 1.13 18.21 13.55
C HIS A 156 -0.11 18.02 12.67
N PHE A 157 -0.02 17.16 11.66
CA PHE A 157 -1.04 17.06 10.60
C PHE A 157 -1.28 15.64 10.09
N CYS A 158 -2.40 15.48 9.41
CA CYS A 158 -2.82 14.30 8.66
C CYS A 158 -3.30 14.69 7.26
N GLN A 159 -2.80 13.98 6.25
CA GLN A 159 -3.38 13.95 4.91
C GLN A 159 -4.26 12.69 4.84
N THR A 160 -5.59 12.86 4.76
CA THR A 160 -6.53 11.80 5.20
C THR A 160 -6.74 10.67 4.19
N CYS A 161 -6.42 10.91 2.92
CA CYS A 161 -6.40 9.94 1.83
C CYS A 161 -5.29 10.32 0.84
N SER A 162 -4.92 9.41 -0.07
CA SER A 162 -3.93 9.74 -1.11
C SER A 162 -4.54 10.65 -2.19
N PHE A 163 -3.82 11.70 -2.60
CA PHE A 163 -4.28 12.69 -3.58
C PHE A 163 -3.10 13.31 -4.35
N ASP A 164 -3.19 13.36 -5.68
CA ASP A 164 -2.14 13.83 -6.59
C ASP A 164 -0.77 13.19 -6.30
N THR A 165 0.18 13.97 -5.78
CA THR A 165 1.54 13.54 -5.44
C THR A 165 1.67 12.94 -4.04
N ASP A 166 0.63 13.07 -3.20
CA ASP A 166 0.76 13.01 -1.74
C ASP A 166 0.01 11.78 -1.19
N PRO A 167 0.67 10.85 -0.48
CA PRO A 167 0.04 9.66 0.08
C PRO A 167 -0.63 9.95 1.42
N ALA A 168 -1.65 9.15 1.80
CA ALA A 168 -2.23 9.22 3.14
C ALA A 168 -1.16 9.05 4.24
N ILE A 169 -0.94 10.08 5.06
CA ILE A 169 0.16 10.15 6.05
C ILE A 169 -0.25 10.98 7.28
N SER A 170 0.35 10.70 8.44
CA SER A 170 0.33 11.59 9.61
C SER A 170 1.78 11.97 9.91
N SER A 171 2.08 13.26 10.10
CA SER A 171 3.44 13.76 10.27
C SER A 171 3.47 15.02 11.14
N GLU A 172 4.67 15.41 11.54
CA GLU A 172 4.99 16.73 12.08
C GLU A 172 5.93 17.50 11.14
N ALA A 173 5.94 18.82 11.24
CA ALA A 173 6.80 19.75 10.49
C ALA A 173 6.86 21.11 11.21
N THR A 174 7.56 22.08 10.64
CA THR A 174 7.66 23.45 11.17
C THR A 174 6.80 24.43 10.35
N GLY A 175 6.33 25.49 10.98
CA GLY A 175 5.89 26.70 10.30
C GLY A 175 6.17 27.94 11.15
N PHE A 176 5.88 29.12 10.61
CA PHE A 176 5.97 30.36 11.38
C PHE A 176 4.85 31.34 11.07
N VAL A 177 4.40 32.05 12.09
CA VAL A 177 3.38 33.09 11.99
C VAL A 177 3.93 34.25 11.17
N VAL A 178 3.21 34.59 10.10
CA VAL A 178 3.48 35.73 9.20
C VAL A 178 2.42 36.83 9.31
N ASP A 179 1.28 36.53 9.95
CA ASP A 179 0.25 37.51 10.32
C ASP A 179 -0.40 37.14 11.66
N ALA A 180 -0.12 37.92 12.71
CA ALA A 180 -0.62 37.68 14.06
C ALA A 180 -2.09 38.09 14.27
N GLU A 181 -2.63 39.02 13.47
CA GLU A 181 -4.00 39.52 13.60
C GLU A 181 -5.01 38.61 12.89
N LYS A 182 -4.63 38.12 11.70
CA LYS A 182 -5.46 37.23 10.86
C LYS A 182 -5.20 35.75 11.13
N GLY A 183 -4.10 35.44 11.82
CA GLY A 183 -3.68 34.09 12.20
C GLY A 183 -3.09 33.31 11.04
N TYR A 184 -2.22 33.91 10.21
CA TYR A 184 -1.58 33.21 9.08
C TYR A 184 -0.21 32.65 9.45
N ILE A 185 0.03 31.39 9.11
CA ILE A 185 1.28 30.65 9.25
C ILE A 185 1.81 30.29 7.85
N LEU A 186 3.07 30.56 7.58
CA LEU A 186 3.78 30.09 6.38
C LEU A 186 4.52 28.78 6.70
N THR A 187 4.45 27.82 5.78
CA THR A 187 5.16 26.53 5.80
C THR A 187 5.32 26.00 4.35
N ASN A 188 5.85 24.80 4.14
CA ASN A 188 5.99 24.20 2.82
C ASN A 188 4.65 23.74 2.21
N ARG A 189 4.61 23.55 0.88
CA ARG A 189 3.44 22.98 0.18
C ARG A 189 3.24 21.53 0.60
N HIS A 190 4.32 20.76 0.72
CA HIS A 190 4.25 19.35 1.13
C HIS A 190 3.72 19.16 2.58
N VAL A 191 3.81 20.19 3.42
CA VAL A 191 3.23 20.20 4.78
C VAL A 191 1.72 20.46 4.73
N VAL A 192 1.25 21.44 3.96
CA VAL A 192 -0.20 21.71 3.83
C VAL A 192 -0.94 20.66 3.00
N GLY A 193 -0.22 19.92 2.15
CA GLY A 193 -0.73 18.87 1.27
C GLY A 193 -1.59 19.39 0.11
N ALA A 194 -1.56 18.68 -1.02
CA ALA A 194 -2.43 18.94 -2.16
C ALA A 194 -3.92 18.60 -1.85
N GLY A 195 -4.14 17.54 -1.06
CA GLY A 195 -5.45 16.95 -0.80
C GLY A 195 -6.16 17.38 0.49
N PRO A 196 -7.02 16.51 1.05
CA PRO A 196 -7.63 16.67 2.37
C PRO A 196 -6.62 16.75 3.51
N PHE A 197 -6.83 17.70 4.42
CA PHE A 197 -5.94 18.03 5.54
C PHE A 197 -6.72 18.11 6.85
N ILE A 198 -6.13 17.60 7.92
CA ILE A 198 -6.49 17.88 9.33
C ILE A 198 -5.18 18.25 10.04
N GLY A 199 -5.17 19.27 10.91
CA GLY A 199 -3.99 19.54 11.73
C GLY A 199 -4.19 20.55 12.84
N TYR A 200 -3.18 20.66 13.69
CA TYR A 200 -3.04 21.69 14.71
C TYR A 200 -1.58 22.16 14.78
N CYS A 201 -1.38 23.39 15.23
CA CYS A 201 -0.06 23.93 15.55
C CYS A 201 0.12 23.99 17.07
N ILE A 202 1.37 23.80 17.51
CA ILE A 202 1.81 23.95 18.90
C ILE A 202 2.80 25.10 18.96
N PHE A 203 2.54 26.06 19.84
CA PHE A 203 3.41 27.22 20.07
C PHE A 203 4.53 26.92 21.09
N ASP A 204 5.49 27.84 21.19
CA ASP A 204 6.59 27.86 22.17
C ASP A 204 6.11 27.53 23.60
N ASN A 205 5.05 28.18 24.07
CA ASN A 205 4.46 27.96 25.40
C ASN A 205 3.62 26.66 25.55
N HIS A 206 3.60 25.83 24.51
CA HIS A 206 2.81 24.60 24.39
C HIS A 206 1.28 24.78 24.38
N GLU A 207 0.75 25.97 24.09
CA GLU A 207 -0.65 26.09 23.65
C GLU A 207 -0.82 25.49 22.25
N GLU A 208 -1.90 24.72 22.07
CA GLU A 208 -2.28 24.09 20.80
C GLU A 208 -3.46 24.84 20.15
N CYS A 209 -3.44 24.98 18.83
CA CYS A 209 -4.58 25.51 18.08
C CYS A 209 -4.79 24.76 16.75
N ASP A 210 -6.04 24.44 16.44
CA ASP A 210 -6.44 23.92 15.13
C ASP A 210 -5.96 24.82 13.98
N VAL A 211 -5.51 24.20 12.89
CA VAL A 211 -5.09 24.90 11.66
C VAL A 211 -5.73 24.30 10.42
N HIS A 212 -5.97 25.13 9.42
CA HIS A 212 -6.43 24.69 8.10
C HIS A 212 -5.70 25.45 6.97
N PRO A 213 -5.51 24.86 5.78
CA PRO A 213 -4.90 25.56 4.66
C PRO A 213 -5.86 26.59 4.05
N VAL A 214 -5.33 27.79 3.77
CA VAL A 214 -6.02 28.87 3.02
C VAL A 214 -5.34 29.19 1.69
N TYR A 215 -4.10 28.74 1.48
CA TYR A 215 -3.45 28.72 0.17
C TYR A 215 -2.48 27.54 0.07
N ARG A 216 -2.41 26.95 -1.13
CA ARG A 216 -1.47 25.91 -1.54
C ARG A 216 -0.94 26.34 -2.90
N ASP A 217 0.38 26.38 -3.07
CA ASP A 217 0.94 26.75 -4.37
C ASP A 217 0.91 25.56 -5.36
N PRO A 218 0.47 25.77 -6.61
CA PRO A 218 0.58 24.77 -7.67
C PRO A 218 1.99 24.26 -8.02
N VAL A 219 3.05 25.08 -7.85
CA VAL A 219 4.38 24.88 -8.49
C VAL A 219 5.56 25.00 -7.54
N HIS A 220 5.46 25.82 -6.49
CA HIS A 220 6.56 26.14 -5.56
C HIS A 220 6.29 25.62 -4.15
N ASP A 221 7.31 25.18 -3.41
CA ASP A 221 7.08 24.44 -2.14
C ASP A 221 6.72 25.35 -0.95
N PHE A 222 5.60 26.08 -1.05
CA PHE A 222 5.01 26.82 0.06
C PHE A 222 3.47 26.71 0.13
N GLY A 223 2.97 26.86 1.34
CA GLY A 223 1.55 26.92 1.66
C GLY A 223 1.30 27.84 2.85
N ILE A 224 0.07 28.36 2.95
CA ILE A 224 -0.34 29.22 4.06
C ILE A 224 -1.48 28.53 4.80
N LEU A 225 -1.23 28.27 6.08
CA LEU A 225 -2.21 27.79 7.05
C LEU A 225 -2.83 28.96 7.80
N ARG A 226 -4.01 28.73 8.36
CA ARG A 226 -4.71 29.68 9.23
C ARG A 226 -5.11 29.05 10.57
N PHE A 227 -4.88 29.77 11.65
CA PHE A 227 -5.34 29.48 13.01
C PHE A 227 -6.27 30.60 13.52
N ASP A 228 -6.86 30.44 14.71
CA ASP A 228 -7.58 31.52 15.40
C ASP A 228 -6.72 32.08 16.55
N PRO A 229 -6.15 33.30 16.43
CA PRO A 229 -5.34 33.91 17.49
C PRO A 229 -6.07 34.03 18.83
N LYS A 230 -7.42 34.02 18.86
CA LYS A 230 -8.22 34.11 20.08
C LYS A 230 -8.26 32.81 20.89
N LYS A 231 -7.81 31.68 20.32
CA LYS A 231 -7.66 30.41 21.05
C LYS A 231 -6.43 30.42 21.96
N ILE A 232 -5.39 31.18 21.60
CA ILE A 232 -4.16 31.39 22.37
C ILE A 232 -4.42 32.42 23.48
N LYS A 233 -4.02 32.12 24.72
CA LYS A 233 -4.43 32.86 25.93
C LYS A 233 -3.28 33.24 26.85
N TYR A 234 -2.18 32.49 26.82
CA TYR A 234 -1.08 32.59 27.77
C TYR A 234 0.23 33.09 27.13
N MET A 235 0.23 33.43 25.85
CA MET A 235 1.29 34.19 25.19
C MET A 235 0.75 35.24 24.21
N PRO A 236 1.49 36.36 23.99
CA PRO A 236 1.21 37.24 22.86
C PRO A 236 1.65 36.57 21.56
N VAL A 237 0.74 36.50 20.58
CA VAL A 237 1.07 36.05 19.22
C VAL A 237 1.91 37.12 18.52
N THR A 238 3.11 36.77 18.08
CA THR A 238 3.99 37.61 17.24
C THR A 238 4.06 37.05 15.81
N ALA A 239 4.60 37.84 14.88
CA ALA A 239 4.76 37.43 13.48
C ALA A 239 6.13 37.87 12.93
N LEU A 240 6.74 37.02 12.09
CA LEU A 240 7.96 37.37 11.37
C LEU A 240 7.64 38.17 10.10
N LYS A 241 8.45 39.19 9.83
CA LYS A 241 8.38 39.94 8.56
C LYS A 241 9.27 39.27 7.52
N LEU A 242 8.70 38.96 6.36
CA LEU A 242 9.43 38.44 5.20
C LEU A 242 10.28 39.55 4.56
N ARG A 243 11.54 39.24 4.23
CA ARG A 243 12.54 40.12 3.61
C ARG A 243 13.41 39.34 2.60
N PRO A 244 12.85 38.89 1.46
CA PRO A 244 13.66 38.25 0.41
C PRO A 244 14.80 39.17 -0.07
N ASP A 245 14.61 40.49 0.00
CA ASP A 245 15.62 41.50 -0.34
C ASP A 245 16.85 41.50 0.59
N ASN A 246 16.79 40.82 1.74
CA ASN A 246 17.94 40.61 2.63
C ASN A 246 18.78 39.37 2.26
N ALA A 247 18.26 38.39 1.52
CA ALA A 247 18.96 37.15 1.16
C ALA A 247 20.16 37.42 0.21
N LYS A 248 21.38 37.33 0.73
CA LYS A 248 22.63 37.65 0.00
C LYS A 248 23.72 36.64 0.35
N VAL A 249 24.59 36.31 -0.60
CA VAL A 249 25.76 35.44 -0.36
C VAL A 249 26.67 36.07 0.70
N GLY A 250 27.07 35.29 1.69
CA GLY A 250 27.84 35.75 2.85
C GLY A 250 27.01 36.26 4.03
N VAL A 251 25.67 36.27 3.94
CA VAL A 251 24.81 36.58 5.10
C VAL A 251 24.77 35.40 6.07
N GLU A 252 25.12 35.64 7.32
CA GLU A 252 24.83 34.73 8.43
C GLU A 252 23.33 34.60 8.66
N ILE A 253 22.90 33.37 8.94
CA ILE A 253 21.51 33.01 9.16
C ILE A 253 21.37 32.08 10.35
N ARG A 254 20.15 31.98 10.88
CA ARG A 254 19.71 30.86 11.73
C ARG A 254 18.47 30.22 11.13
N VAL A 255 18.41 28.90 11.14
CA VAL A 255 17.18 28.13 10.89
C VAL A 255 16.60 27.76 12.24
N VAL A 256 15.32 28.08 12.49
CA VAL A 256 14.69 27.91 13.82
C VAL A 256 13.42 27.08 13.67
N GLY A 257 13.36 25.89 14.26
CA GLY A 257 12.23 24.98 14.01
C GLY A 257 12.20 23.71 14.85
N ASN A 258 11.32 22.78 14.47
CA ASN A 258 11.36 21.39 14.89
C ASN A 258 12.41 20.66 14.04
N ASP A 259 13.27 19.83 14.63
CA ASP A 259 14.28 19.05 13.93
C ASP A 259 14.39 17.67 14.59
N ALA A 260 14.30 16.59 13.80
CA ALA A 260 14.16 15.21 14.25
C ALA A 260 12.96 14.92 15.21
N GLY A 261 12.00 15.83 15.35
CA GLY A 261 10.92 15.76 16.34
C GLY A 261 11.22 16.52 17.64
N GLU A 262 12.43 17.06 17.79
CA GLU A 262 12.80 17.89 18.93
C GLU A 262 12.20 19.29 18.77
N LYS A 263 11.33 19.67 19.70
CA LYS A 263 10.73 21.01 19.75
C LYS A 263 11.81 22.04 20.09
N LEU A 264 12.22 22.78 19.05
CA LEU A 264 13.15 23.94 19.06
C LEU A 264 14.65 23.65 18.87
N SER A 265 15.01 23.18 17.67
CA SER A 265 16.38 23.25 17.14
C SER A 265 16.68 24.63 16.54
N ILE A 266 17.94 25.07 16.69
CA ILE A 266 18.47 26.34 16.16
C ILE A 266 19.78 26.05 15.42
N LEU A 267 19.73 26.02 14.11
CA LEU A 267 20.88 25.68 13.26
C LEU A 267 21.56 26.93 12.73
N SER A 268 22.88 26.98 12.82
CA SER A 268 23.70 28.07 12.29
C SER A 268 24.15 27.78 10.87
N GLY A 269 24.18 28.82 10.02
CA GLY A 269 24.69 28.71 8.66
C GLY A 269 25.01 30.05 8.01
N VAL A 270 25.51 29.97 6.77
CA VAL A 270 25.81 31.13 5.92
C VAL A 270 25.28 30.85 4.51
N ILE A 271 24.62 31.83 3.91
CA ILE A 271 24.13 31.73 2.52
C ILE A 271 25.34 31.65 1.57
N SER A 272 25.44 30.54 0.85
CA SER A 272 26.52 30.25 -0.11
C SER A 272 26.15 30.55 -1.57
N ARG A 273 24.85 30.47 -1.93
CA ARG A 273 24.37 30.64 -3.31
C ARG A 273 22.91 31.07 -3.35
N LEU A 274 22.50 31.75 -4.43
CA LEU A 274 21.12 32.21 -4.69
C LEU A 274 20.55 31.72 -6.04
N ASP A 275 21.41 31.30 -6.96
CA ASP A 275 21.13 30.97 -8.37
C ASP A 275 21.17 29.45 -8.64
N ARG A 276 20.76 28.64 -7.66
CA ARG A 276 20.71 27.19 -7.81
C ARG A 276 19.36 26.79 -8.44
N ASN A 277 19.34 26.08 -9.57
CA ASN A 277 18.09 25.49 -10.08
C ASN A 277 17.41 24.61 -9.01
N ALA A 278 16.07 24.54 -9.05
CA ALA A 278 15.27 23.70 -8.16
C ALA A 278 15.80 22.23 -8.13
N PRO A 279 15.93 21.61 -6.94
CA PRO A 279 16.39 20.23 -6.83
C PRO A 279 15.30 19.23 -7.26
N GLU A 280 15.73 18.11 -7.83
CA GLU A 280 14.86 16.96 -8.14
C GLU A 280 14.83 16.01 -6.93
N TYR A 281 13.64 15.78 -6.37
CA TYR A 281 13.48 14.96 -5.15
C TYR A 281 13.19 13.47 -5.43
N GLY A 282 12.87 13.11 -6.69
CA GLY A 282 12.54 11.74 -7.09
C GLY A 282 11.21 11.68 -7.85
N GLU A 283 10.43 10.63 -7.60
CA GLU A 283 9.07 10.52 -8.14
C GLU A 283 8.04 11.03 -7.13
N GLY A 284 7.30 12.08 -7.50
CA GLY A 284 6.34 12.76 -6.62
C GLY A 284 6.23 14.24 -6.98
N TYR A 285 6.04 15.08 -5.96
CA TYR A 285 6.12 16.54 -6.08
C TYR A 285 7.57 17.01 -6.31
N SER A 286 7.78 18.05 -7.14
CA SER A 286 9.06 18.76 -7.22
C SER A 286 8.88 20.16 -7.81
N ASP A 287 9.60 21.14 -7.25
CA ASP A 287 9.63 22.52 -7.74
C ASP A 287 10.20 22.66 -9.16
N PHE A 288 9.84 23.76 -9.82
CA PHE A 288 10.41 24.20 -11.09
C PHE A 288 10.14 25.69 -11.31
N ASN A 289 10.72 26.28 -12.36
CA ASN A 289 10.63 27.72 -12.65
C ASN A 289 10.99 28.60 -11.43
N THR A 290 12.00 28.19 -10.67
CA THR A 290 12.52 28.92 -9.51
C THR A 290 14.00 28.59 -9.27
N ASN A 291 14.69 29.53 -8.60
CA ASN A 291 16.00 29.29 -8.03
C ASN A 291 15.86 29.05 -6.53
N TYR A 292 16.63 28.11 -5.98
CA TYR A 292 16.79 27.90 -4.55
C TYR A 292 18.01 28.64 -4.02
N ILE A 293 17.88 29.08 -2.77
CA ILE A 293 18.99 29.56 -1.95
C ILE A 293 19.69 28.32 -1.37
N GLN A 294 21.02 28.33 -1.33
CA GLN A 294 21.81 27.24 -0.76
C GLN A 294 22.68 27.76 0.38
N ALA A 295 22.67 27.10 1.52
CA ALA A 295 23.53 27.42 2.65
C ALA A 295 24.31 26.21 3.18
N ALA A 296 25.42 26.48 3.84
CA ALA A 296 26.07 25.50 4.71
C ALA A 296 25.32 25.49 6.05
N ALA A 297 24.37 24.56 6.17
CA ALA A 297 23.64 24.19 7.38
C ALA A 297 23.44 22.66 7.35
N ALA A 298 22.91 22.08 8.43
CA ALA A 298 22.86 20.63 8.63
C ALA A 298 21.49 20.17 9.16
N ALA A 299 20.40 20.64 8.55
CA ALA A 299 19.04 20.33 9.01
C ALA A 299 18.57 18.92 8.63
N SER A 300 17.65 18.37 9.42
CA SER A 300 17.08 17.03 9.21
C SER A 300 15.55 17.06 9.03
N GLY A 301 14.90 15.91 9.17
CA GLY A 301 13.44 15.78 9.04
C GLY A 301 12.69 16.58 10.11
N GLY A 302 11.54 17.15 9.76
CA GLY A 302 10.77 18.08 10.62
C GLY A 302 11.13 19.56 10.42
N SER A 303 12.36 19.86 9.96
CA SER A 303 12.81 21.24 9.71
C SER A 303 12.12 21.92 8.51
N SER A 304 11.45 21.15 7.65
CA SER A 304 10.56 21.65 6.60
C SER A 304 9.63 22.74 7.13
N GLY A 305 9.62 23.89 6.46
CA GLY A 305 8.79 25.04 6.78
C GLY A 305 9.37 25.99 7.83
N SER A 306 10.58 25.72 8.34
CA SER A 306 11.26 26.63 9.27
C SER A 306 11.58 27.98 8.61
N PRO A 307 11.44 29.11 9.32
CA PRO A 307 12.01 30.37 8.88
C PRO A 307 13.53 30.28 8.91
N VAL A 308 14.15 30.75 7.83
CA VAL A 308 15.57 31.10 7.80
C VAL A 308 15.66 32.59 8.08
N VAL A 309 16.20 32.97 9.23
CA VAL A 309 16.25 34.37 9.69
C VAL A 309 17.65 34.98 9.58
N ASP A 310 17.70 36.28 9.29
CA ASP A 310 18.90 37.09 9.47
C ASP A 310 19.06 37.56 10.94
N ARG A 311 20.19 38.21 11.24
CA ARG A 311 20.51 38.70 12.59
C ARG A 311 19.51 39.73 13.14
N ASP A 312 18.79 40.43 12.25
CA ASP A 312 17.81 41.46 12.61
C ASP A 312 16.43 40.81 12.91
N GLY A 313 16.30 39.49 12.74
CA GLY A 313 15.09 38.70 13.00
C GLY A 313 14.11 38.63 11.83
N PHE A 314 14.50 39.08 10.64
CA PHE A 314 13.66 38.98 9.46
C PHE A 314 13.81 37.61 8.79
N ALA A 315 12.70 37.02 8.34
CA ALA A 315 12.75 35.80 7.54
C ALA A 315 13.24 36.15 6.13
N VAL A 316 14.33 35.54 5.69
CA VAL A 316 14.97 35.77 4.37
C VAL A 316 14.80 34.61 3.39
N ALA A 317 14.57 33.39 3.90
CA ALA A 317 14.21 32.21 3.13
C ALA A 317 13.28 31.27 3.92
N LEU A 318 12.68 30.28 3.24
CA LEU A 318 11.90 29.19 3.83
C LEU A 318 12.68 27.87 3.71
N GLN A 319 12.93 27.16 4.81
CA GLN A 319 13.55 25.82 4.72
C GLN A 319 12.61 24.85 4.00
N ALA A 320 13.16 24.08 3.06
CA ALA A 320 12.44 23.09 2.26
C ALA A 320 13.14 21.71 2.24
N GLY A 321 14.44 21.63 2.60
CA GLY A 321 15.11 20.35 2.89
C GLY A 321 16.61 20.34 2.62
N GLY A 322 17.29 19.41 3.29
CA GLY A 322 18.72 19.13 3.10
C GLY A 322 19.02 17.98 2.13
N ARG A 323 20.29 17.64 1.95
CA ARG A 323 20.69 16.43 1.20
C ARG A 323 20.58 15.16 2.05
N ALA A 324 19.86 14.18 1.54
CA ALA A 324 19.79 12.82 2.09
C ALA A 324 21.10 12.00 1.99
N ASP A 325 22.22 12.57 1.53
CA ASP A 325 23.55 11.94 1.51
C ASP A 325 24.44 12.34 2.70
N GLY A 326 23.93 13.15 3.63
CA GLY A 326 24.65 13.59 4.83
C GLY A 326 25.60 14.77 4.61
N ALA A 327 25.61 15.38 3.42
CA ALA A 327 26.32 16.63 3.21
C ALA A 327 25.62 17.80 3.94
N ALA A 328 26.39 18.61 4.67
CA ALA A 328 25.92 19.86 5.29
C ALA A 328 25.64 20.93 4.22
N THR A 329 24.51 20.78 3.52
CA THR A 329 24.06 21.66 2.45
C THR A 329 22.53 21.62 2.38
N ASP A 330 21.91 22.70 2.84
CA ASP A 330 20.46 22.88 2.85
C ASP A 330 19.97 23.72 1.65
N TYR A 331 18.72 23.48 1.26
CA TYR A 331 18.03 24.14 0.15
C TYR A 331 16.81 24.90 0.65
N PHE A 332 16.83 26.22 0.50
CA PHE A 332 15.77 27.11 0.93
C PHE A 332 15.03 27.74 -0.26
N LEU A 333 13.72 27.86 -0.14
CA LEU A 333 12.87 28.54 -1.12
C LEU A 333 12.94 30.08 -0.90
N PRO A 334 13.08 30.92 -1.95
CA PRO A 334 12.98 32.37 -1.83
C PRO A 334 11.58 32.84 -1.41
N LEU A 335 11.52 33.95 -0.66
CA LEU A 335 10.26 34.45 -0.08
C LEU A 335 9.47 35.37 -1.01
N ASP A 336 9.92 35.65 -2.24
CA ASP A 336 9.26 36.56 -3.18
C ASP A 336 7.82 36.13 -3.53
N ARG A 337 7.58 34.82 -3.73
CA ARG A 337 6.23 34.28 -3.97
C ARG A 337 5.42 34.10 -2.69
N PRO A 338 5.96 33.54 -1.58
CA PRO A 338 5.32 33.62 -0.27
C PRO A 338 4.84 35.02 0.10
N LEU A 339 5.63 36.06 -0.18
CA LEU A 339 5.27 37.46 0.08
C LEU A 339 4.13 37.93 -0.85
N ARG A 340 4.24 37.75 -2.17
CA ARG A 340 3.17 38.12 -3.13
C ARG A 340 1.84 37.45 -2.77
N ALA A 341 1.85 36.15 -2.49
CA ALA A 341 0.67 35.40 -2.10
C ALA A 341 0.08 35.90 -0.78
N LEU A 342 0.92 36.08 0.25
CA LEU A 342 0.50 36.61 1.55
C LEU A 342 -0.10 38.01 1.45
N GLU A 343 0.44 38.89 0.61
CA GLU A 343 -0.10 40.25 0.39
C GLU A 343 -1.48 40.23 -0.30
N LEU A 344 -1.69 39.35 -1.28
CA LEU A 344 -3.00 39.18 -1.94
C LEU A 344 -4.03 38.58 -0.98
N ILE A 345 -3.66 37.53 -0.23
CA ILE A 345 -4.52 36.89 0.79
C ILE A 345 -4.86 37.88 1.93
N ARG A 346 -3.90 38.73 2.34
CA ARG A 346 -4.14 39.84 3.29
C ARG A 346 -5.19 40.83 2.78
N GLN A 347 -5.24 41.06 1.47
CA GLN A 347 -6.20 41.94 0.81
C GLN A 347 -7.54 41.25 0.47
N GLY A 348 -7.66 39.93 0.71
CA GLY A 348 -8.84 39.15 0.33
C GLY A 348 -8.95 38.92 -1.18
N GLN A 349 -7.83 38.99 -1.91
CA GLN A 349 -7.76 38.83 -3.36
C GLN A 349 -7.33 37.41 -3.73
N HIS A 350 -7.76 36.95 -4.91
CA HIS A 350 -7.30 35.68 -5.49
C HIS A 350 -5.81 35.78 -5.86
N VAL A 351 -5.03 34.75 -5.52
CA VAL A 351 -3.62 34.65 -5.92
C VAL A 351 -3.56 34.19 -7.38
N SER A 352 -3.38 35.12 -8.32
CA SER A 352 -3.24 34.76 -9.74
C SER A 352 -1.93 34.02 -9.99
N ARG A 353 -1.96 32.91 -10.73
CA ARG A 353 -0.80 32.05 -11.03
C ARG A 353 -0.79 31.62 -12.49
N GLY A 354 0.14 32.15 -13.27
CA GLY A 354 0.15 31.99 -14.73
C GLY A 354 1.08 30.89 -15.23
N THR A 355 0.72 30.26 -16.35
CA THR A 355 1.58 29.28 -17.04
C THR A 355 1.37 29.22 -18.55
N ILE A 356 2.46 29.00 -19.28
CA ILE A 356 2.47 28.61 -20.71
C ILE A 356 2.70 27.10 -20.91
N GLN A 357 2.72 26.35 -19.80
CA GLN A 357 3.03 24.92 -19.69
C GLN A 357 4.46 24.52 -20.12
N THR A 358 5.43 25.39 -19.82
CA THR A 358 6.87 25.19 -20.06
C THR A 358 7.66 25.17 -18.74
N GLN A 359 8.52 24.17 -18.56
CA GLN A 359 9.61 24.21 -17.60
C GLN A 359 10.79 24.96 -18.23
N TRP A 360 11.26 25.99 -17.55
CA TRP A 360 12.50 26.70 -17.84
C TRP A 360 13.57 26.32 -16.81
N ILE A 361 14.83 26.29 -17.22
CA ILE A 361 16.00 26.03 -16.36
C ILE A 361 17.07 27.10 -16.61
N LEU A 362 17.74 27.57 -15.55
CA LEU A 362 18.84 28.52 -15.66
C LEU A 362 20.12 27.79 -16.11
N LYS A 363 20.62 28.11 -17.29
CA LYS A 363 21.87 27.54 -17.85
C LYS A 363 22.94 28.63 -17.99
N PRO A 364 24.22 28.35 -17.69
CA PRO A 364 25.29 29.34 -17.78
C PRO A 364 25.51 29.79 -19.23
N PHE A 365 26.04 31.00 -19.45
CA PHE A 365 26.25 31.55 -20.78
C PHE A 365 27.09 30.64 -21.71
N ASP A 366 28.03 29.87 -21.14
CA ASP A 366 28.85 28.90 -21.88
C ASP A 366 28.08 27.71 -22.44
N GLU A 367 26.94 27.35 -21.85
CA GLU A 367 25.99 26.36 -22.38
C GLU A 367 25.00 27.04 -23.34
N CYS A 368 24.51 28.23 -22.99
CA CYS A 368 23.64 29.04 -23.85
C CYS A 368 24.27 29.32 -25.22
N ARG A 369 25.58 29.63 -25.28
CA ARG A 369 26.33 29.79 -26.54
C ARG A 369 26.37 28.52 -27.39
N ARG A 370 26.25 27.33 -26.80
CA ARG A 370 26.18 26.03 -27.53
C ARG A 370 24.78 25.75 -28.07
N LEU A 371 23.74 26.32 -27.42
CA LEU A 371 22.35 26.32 -27.87
C LEU A 371 22.04 27.43 -28.88
N GLY A 372 22.99 28.36 -29.11
CA GLY A 372 22.89 29.41 -30.12
C GLY A 372 22.76 30.84 -29.60
N LEU A 373 23.05 31.12 -28.32
CA LEU A 373 23.05 32.49 -27.82
C LEU A 373 24.07 33.35 -28.60
N SER A 374 23.57 34.38 -29.29
CA SER A 374 24.43 35.23 -30.11
C SER A 374 25.34 36.14 -29.24
N PRO A 375 26.59 36.40 -29.64
CA PRO A 375 27.49 37.28 -28.88
C PRO A 375 26.98 38.71 -28.70
N THR A 376 26.13 39.20 -29.62
CA THR A 376 25.50 40.51 -29.53
C THR A 376 24.45 40.57 -28.42
N LEU A 377 23.60 39.54 -28.31
CA LEU A 377 22.61 39.44 -27.24
C LEU A 377 23.27 39.16 -25.89
N GLU A 378 24.26 38.25 -25.83
CA GLU A 378 25.02 38.03 -24.58
C GLU A 378 25.65 39.34 -24.08
N LYS A 379 26.17 40.17 -24.99
CA LYS A 379 26.69 41.50 -24.65
C LYS A 379 25.60 42.46 -24.18
N GLU A 380 24.41 42.49 -24.81
CA GLU A 380 23.28 43.31 -24.34
C GLU A 380 22.88 42.90 -22.92
N ILE A 381 22.61 41.60 -22.71
CA ILE A 381 22.21 41.00 -21.44
C ILE A 381 23.24 41.33 -20.34
N ARG A 382 24.53 41.08 -20.57
CA ARG A 382 25.60 41.39 -19.59
C ARG A 382 25.80 42.89 -19.35
N THR A 383 25.37 43.76 -20.28
CA THR A 383 25.44 45.22 -20.09
C THR A 383 24.27 45.71 -19.22
N GLN A 384 23.06 45.18 -19.43
CA GLN A 384 21.88 45.52 -18.64
C GLN A 384 21.87 44.84 -17.26
N PHE A 385 22.36 43.60 -17.18
CA PHE A 385 22.34 42.76 -15.99
C PHE A 385 23.75 42.23 -15.65
N PRO A 386 24.68 43.09 -15.19
CA PRO A 386 26.10 42.74 -15.04
C PRO A 386 26.44 41.74 -13.91
N LYS A 387 25.44 41.25 -13.17
CA LYS A 387 25.58 40.19 -12.15
C LYS A 387 25.17 38.81 -12.65
N GLU A 388 24.49 38.73 -13.79
CA GLU A 388 23.94 37.48 -14.30
C GLU A 388 25.04 36.62 -14.94
N THR A 389 24.85 35.31 -14.88
CA THR A 389 25.84 34.29 -15.31
C THR A 389 25.29 33.32 -16.37
N GLY A 390 24.01 33.46 -16.73
CA GLY A 390 23.29 32.56 -17.61
C GLY A 390 21.95 33.11 -18.11
N MET A 391 21.19 32.26 -18.79
CA MET A 391 19.84 32.54 -19.29
C MET A 391 18.87 31.42 -18.96
N LEU A 392 17.57 31.74 -19.00
CA LEU A 392 16.50 30.75 -18.92
C LEU A 392 16.38 30.02 -20.27
N VAL A 393 16.40 28.69 -20.22
CA VAL A 393 16.30 27.78 -21.37
C VAL A 393 15.11 26.84 -21.19
N ALA A 394 14.35 26.58 -22.25
CA ALA A 394 13.25 25.62 -22.22
C ALA A 394 13.80 24.19 -22.07
N GLU A 395 13.39 23.47 -21.03
CA GLU A 395 13.84 22.09 -20.74
C GLU A 395 12.70 21.06 -20.94
N VAL A 396 11.45 21.47 -20.73
CA VAL A 396 10.25 20.65 -21.04
C VAL A 396 9.13 21.56 -21.55
N VAL A 397 8.57 21.28 -22.72
CA VAL A 397 7.35 21.92 -23.23
C VAL A 397 6.21 20.89 -23.27
N LEU A 398 5.10 21.12 -22.55
CA LEU A 398 4.03 20.10 -22.53
C LEU A 398 3.29 19.99 -23.88
N PRO A 399 3.13 18.77 -24.43
CA PRO A 399 2.35 18.53 -25.63
C PRO A 399 0.90 19.05 -25.52
N GLN A 400 0.44 19.76 -26.56
CA GLN A 400 -0.86 20.43 -26.63
C GLN A 400 -1.08 21.58 -25.63
N GLY A 401 -0.07 21.96 -24.84
CA GLY A 401 -0.05 23.18 -24.03
C GLY A 401 0.14 24.45 -24.88
N PRO A 402 -0.01 25.66 -24.30
CA PRO A 402 0.06 26.93 -25.06
C PRO A 402 1.37 27.14 -25.85
N ALA A 403 2.50 26.68 -25.30
CA ALA A 403 3.81 26.77 -25.94
C ALA A 403 4.13 25.62 -26.93
N SER A 404 3.33 24.54 -26.98
CA SER A 404 3.63 23.24 -27.62
C SER A 404 3.98 23.25 -29.12
N THR A 405 3.74 24.35 -29.83
CA THR A 405 4.02 24.49 -31.28
C THR A 405 4.76 25.78 -31.60
N LYS A 406 5.34 26.41 -30.57
CA LYS A 406 5.89 27.77 -30.59
C LYS A 406 7.25 27.84 -29.88
N VAL A 407 7.43 27.06 -28.82
CA VAL A 407 8.70 26.87 -28.08
C VAL A 407 9.11 25.39 -28.19
N GLU A 408 10.41 25.12 -28.29
CA GLU A 408 11.05 23.80 -28.36
C GLU A 408 12.15 23.70 -27.29
N GLU A 409 12.48 22.48 -26.86
CA GLU A 409 13.55 22.25 -25.89
C GLU A 409 14.91 22.76 -26.38
N GLY A 410 15.59 23.56 -25.55
CA GLY A 410 16.82 24.27 -25.90
C GLY A 410 16.64 25.74 -26.27
N ASP A 411 15.40 26.22 -26.46
CA ASP A 411 15.13 27.64 -26.74
C ASP A 411 15.57 28.56 -25.59
N LEU A 412 16.26 29.64 -25.94
CA LEU A 412 16.70 30.68 -25.01
C LEU A 412 15.62 31.75 -24.87
N LEU A 413 15.08 31.96 -23.67
CA LEU A 413 14.15 33.07 -23.41
C LEU A 413 14.91 34.39 -23.33
N LEU A 414 14.53 35.37 -24.15
CA LEU A 414 15.17 36.70 -24.17
C LEU A 414 14.24 37.77 -23.61
N ARG A 415 13.02 37.88 -24.15
CA ARG A 415 12.09 38.97 -23.80
C ARG A 415 10.67 38.46 -23.61
N VAL A 416 9.92 39.13 -22.74
CA VAL A 416 8.46 39.01 -22.65
C VAL A 416 7.84 40.40 -22.68
N ASN A 417 6.85 40.60 -23.55
CA ASN A 417 6.22 41.89 -23.84
C ASN A 417 7.23 43.01 -24.16
N GLY A 418 8.34 42.65 -24.82
CA GLY A 418 9.46 43.53 -25.18
C GLY A 418 10.52 43.74 -24.08
N GLU A 419 10.20 43.45 -22.82
CA GLU A 419 11.12 43.56 -21.69
C GLU A 419 12.14 42.43 -21.69
N LEU A 420 13.44 42.76 -21.69
CA LEU A 420 14.54 41.79 -21.57
C LEU A 420 14.58 41.25 -20.14
N LEU A 421 14.60 39.93 -19.95
CA LEU A 421 14.64 39.30 -18.62
C LEU A 421 15.55 38.06 -18.58
N THR A 422 16.09 37.79 -17.38
CA THR A 422 16.97 36.63 -17.11
C THR A 422 16.51 35.79 -15.91
N GLN A 423 15.51 36.26 -15.16
CA GLN A 423 15.15 35.72 -13.84
C GLN A 423 13.70 35.23 -13.78
N PHE A 424 13.49 34.06 -13.15
CA PHE A 424 12.17 33.47 -12.89
C PHE A 424 11.20 34.41 -12.18
N ILE A 425 11.69 35.21 -11.21
CA ILE A 425 10.86 36.14 -10.43
C ILE A 425 10.13 37.13 -11.34
N ARG A 426 10.82 37.66 -12.38
CA ARG A 426 10.21 38.62 -13.31
C ARG A 426 9.36 37.94 -14.38
N LEU A 427 9.81 36.80 -14.92
CA LEU A 427 9.03 35.99 -15.86
C LEU A 427 7.64 35.67 -15.31
N ASP A 428 7.60 35.04 -14.13
CA ASP A 428 6.34 34.59 -13.56
C ASP A 428 5.47 35.74 -13.07
N ALA A 429 6.05 36.89 -12.64
CA ALA A 429 5.24 38.08 -12.35
C ALA A 429 4.48 38.53 -13.60
N ILE A 430 5.11 38.47 -14.78
CA ILE A 430 4.43 38.78 -16.05
C ILE A 430 3.40 37.70 -16.41
N LEU A 431 3.62 36.42 -16.09
CA LEU A 431 2.62 35.36 -16.28
C LEU A 431 1.42 35.53 -15.33
N ASP A 432 1.67 35.69 -14.04
CA ASP A 432 0.67 35.84 -12.98
C ASP A 432 -0.23 37.07 -13.23
N ASP A 433 0.32 38.17 -13.77
CA ASP A 433 -0.44 39.38 -14.11
C ASP A 433 -1.21 39.26 -15.45
N ASN A 434 -0.95 38.22 -16.25
CA ASN A 434 -1.56 38.01 -17.58
C ASN A 434 -2.35 36.70 -17.74
N VAL A 435 -2.69 36.02 -16.64
CA VAL A 435 -3.64 34.89 -16.64
C VAL A 435 -4.90 35.21 -17.46
N GLY A 436 -5.23 34.35 -18.42
CA GLY A 436 -6.37 34.52 -19.32
C GLY A 436 -6.15 35.50 -20.48
N LYS A 437 -4.90 35.94 -20.71
CA LYS A 437 -4.51 36.87 -21.79
C LYS A 437 -3.37 36.28 -22.62
N THR A 438 -3.03 36.97 -23.71
CA THR A 438 -1.81 36.69 -24.50
C THR A 438 -0.61 37.50 -24.00
N ILE A 439 0.58 36.95 -24.20
CA ILE A 439 1.88 37.64 -24.07
C ILE A 439 2.69 37.46 -25.35
N SER A 440 3.52 38.44 -25.70
CA SER A 440 4.53 38.32 -26.77
C SER A 440 5.84 37.85 -26.17
N VAL A 441 6.48 36.82 -26.72
CA VAL A 441 7.74 36.25 -26.22
C VAL A 441 8.77 36.22 -27.33
N THR A 442 9.93 36.83 -27.09
CA THR A 442 11.11 36.68 -27.95
C THR A 442 12.00 35.58 -27.40
N ILE A 443 12.21 34.53 -28.21
CA ILE A 443 13.18 33.46 -27.95
C ILE A 443 14.35 33.53 -28.95
N GLN A 444 15.44 32.83 -28.66
CA GLN A 444 16.51 32.52 -29.63
C GLN A 444 16.72 31.01 -29.73
N ARG A 445 16.56 30.48 -30.95
CA ARG A 445 16.71 29.06 -31.31
C ARG A 445 17.88 28.89 -32.26
N ALA A 446 18.92 28.16 -31.85
CA ALA A 446 20.10 27.84 -32.69
C ALA A 446 20.82 29.05 -33.34
N GLY A 447 20.60 30.28 -32.84
CA GLY A 447 21.14 31.53 -33.38
C GLY A 447 20.11 32.47 -33.99
N GLU A 448 18.90 32.01 -34.30
CA GLU A 448 17.83 32.82 -34.89
C GLU A 448 16.86 33.32 -33.81
N ASN A 449 16.49 34.60 -33.87
CA ASN A 449 15.47 35.17 -32.98
C ASN A 449 14.08 34.86 -33.54
N MET A 450 13.14 34.46 -32.66
CA MET A 450 11.75 34.21 -33.03
C MET A 450 10.82 34.90 -32.03
N ASP A 451 9.86 35.67 -32.53
CA ASP A 451 8.80 36.28 -31.73
C ASP A 451 7.53 35.44 -31.84
N VAL A 452 6.98 35.01 -30.69
CA VAL A 452 5.78 34.15 -30.61
C VAL A 452 4.77 34.71 -29.61
N GLU A 453 3.48 34.70 -29.98
CA GLU A 453 2.39 35.02 -29.06
C GLU A 453 1.96 33.76 -28.31
N LEU A 454 1.92 33.82 -26.97
CA LEU A 454 1.53 32.72 -26.09
C LEU A 454 0.31 33.08 -25.24
N ASP A 455 -0.66 32.18 -25.17
CA ASP A 455 -1.80 32.25 -24.26
C ASP A 455 -1.36 31.83 -22.84
N VAL A 456 -1.64 32.65 -21.82
CA VAL A 456 -1.29 32.33 -20.43
C VAL A 456 -2.49 31.68 -19.73
N GLY A 457 -2.36 30.38 -19.43
CA GLY A 457 -3.33 29.62 -18.64
C GLY A 457 -3.20 29.89 -17.14
N ASP A 458 -4.25 29.53 -16.39
CA ASP A 458 -4.25 29.53 -14.93
C ASP A 458 -3.72 28.19 -14.40
N LEU A 459 -2.74 28.24 -13.48
CA LEU A 459 -2.20 27.07 -12.80
C LEU A 459 -3.21 26.40 -11.86
N HIS A 460 -4.11 27.17 -11.23
CA HIS A 460 -5.14 26.62 -10.36
C HIS A 460 -6.17 25.82 -11.15
N ALA A 461 -6.49 26.24 -12.38
CA ALA A 461 -7.42 25.52 -13.27
C ALA A 461 -6.86 24.19 -13.84
N ILE A 462 -5.57 23.91 -13.66
CA ILE A 462 -4.91 22.64 -14.05
C ILE A 462 -4.25 21.93 -12.85
N THR A 463 -4.64 22.33 -11.63
CA THR A 463 -4.25 21.69 -10.37
C THR A 463 -5.51 21.09 -9.74
N PRO A 464 -5.60 19.76 -9.58
CA PRO A 464 -6.81 19.10 -9.08
C PRO A 464 -7.34 19.70 -7.76
N ASP A 465 -8.62 20.04 -7.76
CA ASP A 465 -9.41 20.55 -6.63
C ASP A 465 -10.61 19.66 -6.28
N LYS A 466 -10.82 18.60 -7.07
CA LYS A 466 -11.86 17.57 -6.89
C LYS A 466 -11.28 16.17 -7.08
N PHE A 467 -11.85 15.19 -6.40
CA PHE A 467 -11.69 13.77 -6.72
C PHE A 467 -13.03 13.03 -6.61
N VAL A 468 -13.22 11.95 -7.35
CA VAL A 468 -14.35 11.03 -7.18
C VAL A 468 -13.90 9.74 -6.52
N SER A 469 -14.69 9.22 -5.59
CA SER A 469 -14.53 7.87 -5.03
C SER A 469 -15.62 6.95 -5.57
N VAL A 470 -15.21 5.79 -6.10
CA VAL A 470 -16.09 4.75 -6.67
C VAL A 470 -15.45 3.37 -6.54
N ALA A 471 -16.25 2.35 -6.21
CA ALA A 471 -15.81 0.95 -6.03
C ALA A 471 -14.58 0.78 -5.12
N GLY A 472 -14.47 1.61 -4.09
CA GLY A 472 -13.37 1.61 -3.12
C GLY A 472 -12.05 2.23 -3.59
N ALA A 473 -12.02 2.92 -4.74
CA ALA A 473 -10.86 3.67 -5.23
C ALA A 473 -11.17 5.17 -5.43
N SER A 474 -10.14 6.01 -5.50
CA SER A 474 -10.25 7.46 -5.71
C SER A 474 -9.48 7.94 -6.94
N PHE A 475 -10.07 8.92 -7.65
CA PHE A 475 -9.64 9.37 -8.98
C PHE A 475 -9.77 10.88 -9.16
N HIS A 476 -8.86 11.51 -9.91
CA HIS A 476 -8.96 12.90 -10.35
C HIS A 476 -8.36 13.10 -11.75
N ASP A 477 -8.53 14.29 -12.34
CA ASP A 477 -7.86 14.66 -13.59
C ASP A 477 -6.32 14.70 -13.40
N LEU A 478 -5.55 14.38 -14.45
CA LEU A 478 -4.08 14.44 -14.37
C LEU A 478 -3.61 15.84 -13.98
N SER A 479 -2.77 15.94 -12.94
CA SER A 479 -2.23 17.22 -12.48
C SER A 479 -1.11 17.76 -13.37
N TYR A 480 -0.91 19.08 -13.38
CA TYR A 480 0.24 19.68 -14.04
C TYR A 480 1.58 19.21 -13.47
N GLN A 481 1.68 18.90 -12.17
CA GLN A 481 2.89 18.34 -11.55
C GLN A 481 3.26 16.98 -12.18
N GLN A 482 2.32 16.04 -12.23
CA GLN A 482 2.54 14.73 -12.85
C GLN A 482 2.76 14.86 -14.37
N ALA A 483 1.98 15.69 -15.07
CA ALA A 483 2.15 15.92 -16.50
C ALA A 483 3.53 16.49 -16.85
N ARG A 484 4.06 17.42 -16.03
CA ARG A 484 5.41 17.98 -16.12
C ARG A 484 6.46 16.90 -15.94
N LEU A 485 6.38 16.11 -14.87
CA LEU A 485 7.37 15.08 -14.52
C LEU A 485 7.54 14.00 -15.60
N TYR A 486 6.44 13.63 -16.28
CA TYR A 486 6.46 12.62 -17.35
C TYR A 486 6.45 13.19 -18.78
N ALA A 487 6.42 14.52 -18.93
CA ALA A 487 6.41 15.27 -20.20
C ALA A 487 5.24 14.89 -21.13
N ILE A 488 4.00 14.92 -20.61
CA ILE A 488 2.78 14.52 -21.34
C ILE A 488 1.73 15.63 -21.41
N SER A 489 0.82 15.48 -22.38
CA SER A 489 -0.36 16.34 -22.46
C SER A 489 -1.29 16.13 -21.28
N LEU A 490 -1.84 17.23 -20.75
CA LEU A 490 -2.99 17.23 -19.85
C LEU A 490 -4.30 16.88 -20.60
N LYS A 491 -4.40 17.24 -21.89
CA LYS A 491 -5.61 17.05 -22.70
C LYS A 491 -5.73 15.60 -23.15
N GLY A 492 -6.81 14.94 -22.75
CA GLY A 492 -7.08 13.55 -23.12
C GLY A 492 -6.08 12.55 -22.54
N ALA A 493 -5.46 12.88 -21.40
CA ALA A 493 -4.51 12.00 -20.72
C ALA A 493 -5.16 10.70 -20.19
N GLY A 494 -6.47 10.74 -19.93
CA GLY A 494 -7.15 9.76 -19.10
C GLY A 494 -7.20 10.21 -17.63
N VAL A 495 -7.91 9.46 -16.81
CA VAL A 495 -8.17 9.82 -15.41
C VAL A 495 -7.13 9.20 -14.47
N TYR A 496 -6.52 10.02 -13.62
CA TYR A 496 -5.50 9.58 -12.68
C TYR A 496 -6.10 8.83 -11.49
N VAL A 497 -5.51 7.70 -11.12
CA VAL A 497 -5.87 6.93 -9.92
C VAL A 497 -4.93 7.28 -8.78
N CYS A 498 -5.40 8.09 -7.82
CA CYS A 498 -4.60 8.49 -6.66
C CYS A 498 -4.63 7.45 -5.53
N GLU A 499 -5.68 6.61 -5.46
CA GLU A 499 -5.72 5.46 -4.54
C GLU A 499 -6.27 4.21 -5.23
N ALA A 500 -5.37 3.30 -5.64
CA ALA A 500 -5.71 2.02 -6.25
C ALA A 500 -6.22 0.99 -5.21
N ALA A 501 -7.50 1.08 -4.88
CA ALA A 501 -8.18 0.22 -3.90
C ALA A 501 -9.50 -0.38 -4.45
N GLY A 502 -10.21 -1.14 -3.61
CA GLY A 502 -11.38 -1.95 -4.00
C GLY A 502 -11.21 -2.71 -5.32
N SER A 503 -12.11 -2.46 -6.29
CA SER A 503 -12.10 -3.06 -7.63
C SER A 503 -10.90 -2.67 -8.50
N PHE A 504 -10.27 -1.52 -8.24
CA PHE A 504 -9.25 -0.91 -9.12
C PHE A 504 -7.82 -1.19 -8.64
N ARG A 505 -7.58 -2.42 -8.15
CA ARG A 505 -6.24 -2.92 -7.79
C ARG A 505 -5.59 -3.58 -9.00
N PHE A 506 -4.65 -2.89 -9.64
CA PHE A 506 -3.94 -3.39 -10.83
C PHE A 506 -2.90 -4.48 -10.48
N ALA A 507 -2.63 -5.36 -11.44
CA ALA A 507 -2.04 -6.69 -11.18
C ALA A 507 -0.52 -6.71 -10.91
N ASP A 508 0.16 -5.60 -11.14
CA ASP A 508 1.62 -5.42 -11.10
C ASP A 508 2.13 -4.69 -9.84
N GLY A 509 1.23 -4.29 -8.95
CA GLY A 509 1.55 -3.91 -7.56
C GLY A 509 1.78 -2.42 -7.30
N TYR A 510 1.92 -1.58 -8.34
CA TYR A 510 1.97 -0.12 -8.17
C TYR A 510 0.62 0.42 -7.68
N THR A 511 0.64 1.24 -6.62
CA THR A 511 -0.57 1.76 -5.93
C THR A 511 -1.03 3.13 -6.43
N SER A 512 -0.23 3.80 -7.25
CA SER A 512 -0.43 5.12 -7.85
C SER A 512 0.20 5.16 -9.24
N GLY A 513 0.14 6.30 -9.95
CA GLY A 513 0.76 6.46 -11.27
C GLY A 513 -0.05 5.92 -12.46
N TRP A 514 -1.31 5.54 -12.22
CA TRP A 514 -2.21 4.95 -13.22
C TRP A 514 -3.11 5.97 -13.90
N LEU A 515 -3.29 5.84 -15.22
CA LEU A 515 -4.23 6.60 -16.03
C LEU A 515 -5.27 5.67 -16.67
N ILE A 516 -6.54 5.81 -16.30
CA ILE A 516 -7.68 5.12 -16.93
C ILE A 516 -7.94 5.74 -18.31
N GLN A 517 -7.83 4.94 -19.37
CA GLN A 517 -8.05 5.36 -20.76
C GLN A 517 -9.48 5.05 -21.22
N GLU A 518 -9.98 3.86 -20.88
CA GLU A 518 -11.34 3.42 -21.22
C GLU A 518 -11.92 2.52 -20.12
N VAL A 519 -13.24 2.60 -19.93
CA VAL A 519 -14.02 1.68 -19.09
C VAL A 519 -15.21 1.16 -19.88
N ASP A 520 -15.40 -0.16 -19.91
CA ASP A 520 -16.48 -0.85 -20.64
C ASP A 520 -16.52 -0.49 -22.14
N ASN A 521 -15.35 -0.26 -22.75
CA ASN A 521 -15.15 0.20 -24.14
C ASN A 521 -15.70 1.62 -24.41
N GLN A 522 -15.87 2.45 -23.38
CA GLN A 522 -16.12 3.89 -23.49
C GLN A 522 -14.86 4.66 -23.06
N PRO A 523 -14.30 5.54 -23.91
CA PRO A 523 -13.17 6.39 -23.54
C PRO A 523 -13.48 7.30 -22.35
N THR A 524 -12.48 7.50 -21.50
CA THR A 524 -12.55 8.34 -20.29
C THR A 524 -11.41 9.38 -20.31
N PRO A 525 -11.46 10.39 -21.19
CA PRO A 525 -10.37 11.36 -21.38
C PRO A 525 -10.17 12.31 -20.19
N ASP A 526 -11.20 12.47 -19.36
CA ASP A 526 -11.31 13.36 -18.20
C ASP A 526 -12.22 12.75 -17.12
N LEU A 527 -12.14 13.30 -15.90
CA LEU A 527 -12.84 12.81 -14.71
C LEU A 527 -14.37 12.83 -14.86
N ASP A 528 -14.92 13.88 -15.48
CA ASP A 528 -16.36 14.05 -15.60
C ASP A 528 -16.96 13.04 -16.60
N THR A 529 -16.23 12.70 -17.69
CA THR A 529 -16.60 11.60 -18.58
C THR A 529 -16.50 10.25 -17.88
N PHE A 530 -15.45 10.02 -17.08
CA PHE A 530 -15.33 8.80 -16.26
C PHE A 530 -16.51 8.65 -15.28
N ILE A 531 -16.91 9.72 -14.61
CA ILE A 531 -18.10 9.74 -13.74
C ILE A 531 -19.35 9.30 -14.53
N GLU A 532 -19.58 9.87 -15.71
CA GLU A 532 -20.74 9.52 -16.54
C GLU A 532 -20.67 8.11 -17.13
N VAL A 533 -19.50 7.50 -17.29
CA VAL A 533 -19.38 6.07 -17.62
C VAL A 533 -19.68 5.21 -16.39
N MET A 534 -19.03 5.47 -15.25
CA MET A 534 -19.15 4.70 -14.01
C MET A 534 -20.58 4.69 -13.45
N LYS A 535 -21.32 5.80 -13.55
CA LYS A 535 -22.74 5.90 -13.17
C LYS A 535 -23.60 4.80 -13.81
N LYS A 536 -23.30 4.42 -15.06
CA LYS A 536 -24.09 3.48 -15.87
C LYS A 536 -23.77 2.00 -15.59
N ILE A 537 -22.79 1.70 -14.74
CA ILE A 537 -22.31 0.33 -14.49
C ILE A 537 -23.07 -0.27 -13.28
N PRO A 538 -23.75 -1.43 -13.46
CA PRO A 538 -24.32 -2.23 -12.37
C PRO A 538 -23.28 -2.80 -11.42
N ASP A 539 -23.67 -3.01 -10.16
CA ASP A 539 -22.91 -3.80 -9.19
C ASP A 539 -22.52 -5.18 -9.76
N ARG A 540 -21.32 -5.65 -9.38
CA ARG A 540 -20.69 -6.92 -9.79
C ARG A 540 -20.49 -7.08 -11.32
N LYS A 541 -20.87 -6.11 -12.16
CA LYS A 541 -20.64 -6.20 -13.61
C LYS A 541 -19.15 -6.27 -13.89
N ARG A 542 -18.75 -7.33 -14.60
CA ARG A 542 -17.40 -7.46 -15.16
C ARG A 542 -17.28 -6.61 -16.43
N VAL A 543 -16.42 -5.61 -16.40
CA VAL A 543 -16.14 -4.68 -17.52
C VAL A 543 -14.69 -4.85 -17.98
N VAL A 544 -14.43 -4.53 -19.25
CA VAL A 544 -13.07 -4.35 -19.76
C VAL A 544 -12.59 -2.96 -19.35
N MET A 545 -11.37 -2.84 -18.84
CA MET A 545 -10.74 -1.55 -18.54
C MET A 545 -9.39 -1.45 -19.21
N MET A 546 -9.13 -0.34 -19.89
CA MET A 546 -7.84 -0.03 -20.52
C MET A 546 -7.16 1.10 -19.75
N TYR A 547 -5.88 0.92 -19.43
CA TYR A 547 -5.15 1.81 -18.54
C TYR A 547 -3.64 1.83 -18.86
N LYS A 548 -2.95 2.90 -18.46
CA LYS A 548 -1.51 3.12 -18.69
C LYS A 548 -0.80 3.55 -17.42
N HIS A 549 0.49 3.26 -17.30
CA HIS A 549 1.32 3.80 -16.22
C HIS A 549 2.04 5.07 -16.69
N LEU A 550 2.26 6.04 -15.80
CA LEU A 550 3.04 7.23 -16.13
C LEU A 550 4.52 6.92 -16.47
N ARG A 551 5.10 5.87 -15.86
CA ARG A 551 6.45 5.36 -16.20
C ARG A 551 6.52 4.69 -17.59
N ASP A 552 5.41 4.13 -18.10
CA ASP A 552 5.33 3.53 -19.45
C ASP A 552 3.97 3.83 -20.12
N LEU A 553 4.01 4.87 -20.96
CA LEU A 553 2.87 5.39 -21.72
C LEU A 553 2.71 4.68 -23.08
N HIS A 554 3.67 3.82 -23.46
CA HIS A 554 3.65 3.06 -24.70
C HIS A 554 2.86 1.75 -24.54
N THR A 555 3.01 1.09 -23.39
CA THR A 555 2.21 -0.10 -23.05
C THR A 555 0.83 0.29 -22.54
N ALA A 556 -0.21 -0.06 -23.31
CA ALA A 556 -1.59 -0.05 -22.82
C ALA A 556 -1.91 -1.40 -22.15
N ASN A 557 -2.15 -1.37 -20.84
CA ASN A 557 -2.63 -2.54 -20.10
C ASN A 557 -4.14 -2.69 -20.27
N THR A 558 -4.63 -3.93 -20.22
CA THR A 558 -6.06 -4.25 -20.30
C THR A 558 -6.42 -5.30 -19.27
N SER A 559 -7.46 -5.04 -18.47
CA SER A 559 -7.95 -5.96 -17.44
C SER A 559 -9.45 -6.20 -17.58
N ILE A 560 -9.95 -7.27 -16.95
CA ILE A 560 -11.38 -7.52 -16.77
C ILE A 560 -11.68 -7.44 -15.28
N THR A 561 -12.28 -6.33 -14.86
CA THR A 561 -12.56 -6.02 -13.45
C THR A 561 -14.05 -6.14 -13.17
N ALA A 562 -14.41 -6.78 -12.05
CA ALA A 562 -15.75 -6.68 -11.49
C ALA A 562 -15.87 -5.34 -10.76
N VAL A 563 -16.79 -4.48 -11.19
CA VAL A 563 -17.06 -3.20 -10.52
C VAL A 563 -17.97 -3.46 -9.34
N ASP A 564 -17.41 -3.40 -8.14
CA ASP A 564 -18.14 -3.50 -6.89
C ASP A 564 -18.81 -2.17 -6.57
N ARG A 565 -20.10 -2.19 -6.24
CA ARG A 565 -20.82 -1.00 -5.81
C ARG A 565 -21.57 -1.21 -4.50
N HIS A 566 -21.54 -2.39 -3.89
CA HIS A 566 -22.37 -2.69 -2.72
C HIS A 566 -21.64 -2.45 -1.39
N TRP A 567 -20.32 -2.57 -1.32
CA TRP A 567 -19.56 -2.09 -0.14
C TRP A 567 -19.46 -0.54 -0.07
N HIS A 568 -19.62 0.12 -1.22
CA HIS A 568 -19.53 1.56 -1.43
C HIS A 568 -20.71 2.09 -2.28
N ALA A 569 -21.91 2.05 -1.71
CA ALA A 569 -23.19 2.29 -2.41
C ALA A 569 -23.24 3.57 -3.26
N LYS A 570 -22.71 4.69 -2.74
CA LYS A 570 -22.76 6.00 -3.41
C LYS A 570 -21.42 6.37 -4.05
N ILE A 571 -21.44 6.60 -5.36
CA ILE A 571 -20.40 7.39 -6.04
C ILE A 571 -20.44 8.79 -5.44
N ARG A 572 -19.30 9.30 -4.95
CA ARG A 572 -19.19 10.62 -4.32
C ARG A 572 -18.03 11.40 -4.93
N VAL A 573 -18.25 12.69 -5.15
CA VAL A 573 -17.18 13.65 -5.40
C VAL A 573 -16.85 14.35 -4.09
N ALA A 574 -15.56 14.56 -3.82
CA ALA A 574 -15.08 15.49 -2.83
C ALA A 574 -14.54 16.73 -3.56
N THR A 575 -14.82 17.93 -3.07
CA THR A 575 -14.34 19.19 -3.67
C THR A 575 -13.75 20.09 -2.59
N ARG A 576 -12.58 20.66 -2.88
CA ARG A 576 -11.81 21.49 -1.95
C ARG A 576 -12.55 22.78 -1.62
N ASN A 577 -12.76 23.05 -0.33
CA ASN A 577 -13.39 24.27 0.16
C ASN A 577 -12.34 25.11 0.89
N ASP A 578 -11.65 25.98 0.16
CA ASP A 578 -10.60 26.86 0.71
C ASP A 578 -11.15 27.98 1.62
N THR A 579 -12.47 28.04 1.89
CA THR A 579 -13.08 28.93 2.90
C THR A 579 -13.25 28.24 4.26
N THR A 580 -13.60 26.96 4.29
CA THR A 580 -13.68 26.15 5.53
C THR A 580 -12.37 25.42 5.83
N GLY A 581 -11.52 25.23 4.83
CA GLY A 581 -10.33 24.38 4.87
C GLY A 581 -10.61 22.89 4.72
N LEU A 582 -11.88 22.50 4.56
CA LEU A 582 -12.32 21.11 4.41
C LEU A 582 -12.45 20.71 2.93
N TRP A 583 -12.78 19.44 2.70
CA TRP A 583 -13.24 18.97 1.39
C TRP A 583 -14.70 18.51 1.53
N ASP A 584 -15.59 19.15 0.78
CA ASP A 584 -17.02 18.90 0.87
C ASP A 584 -17.38 17.69 0.01
N PHE A 585 -17.95 16.65 0.63
CA PHE A 585 -18.35 15.42 -0.04
C PHE A 585 -19.81 15.49 -0.52
N LYS A 586 -20.05 15.13 -1.78
CA LYS A 586 -21.38 15.14 -2.41
C LYS A 586 -21.67 13.83 -3.15
N PRO A 587 -22.79 13.14 -2.87
CA PRO A 587 -23.21 11.97 -3.65
C PRO A 587 -23.63 12.36 -5.07
N LEU A 588 -23.26 11.52 -6.03
CA LEU A 588 -23.52 11.71 -7.47
C LEU A 588 -24.43 10.65 -8.09
N ALA A 589 -24.39 9.41 -7.58
CA ALA A 589 -25.30 8.31 -7.96
C ALA A 589 -25.18 7.12 -7.00
N ASP A 590 -26.31 6.52 -6.68
CA ASP A 590 -26.42 5.26 -5.92
C ASP A 590 -26.12 4.04 -6.80
N ALA A 591 -25.91 2.88 -6.17
CA ALA A 591 -25.57 1.63 -6.82
C ALA A 591 -26.73 1.13 -7.71
N ILE A 592 -26.47 0.95 -9.00
CA ILE A 592 -27.38 0.20 -9.87
C ILE A 592 -27.30 -1.29 -9.44
N PRO A 593 -28.42 -1.95 -9.10
CA PRO A 593 -28.42 -3.35 -8.66
C PRO A 593 -27.76 -4.29 -9.66
N SER A 594 -27.15 -5.36 -9.15
CA SER A 594 -26.44 -6.34 -9.99
C SER A 594 -27.39 -7.05 -10.96
N VAL A 595 -26.90 -7.32 -12.17
CA VAL A 595 -27.69 -8.00 -13.20
C VAL A 595 -27.79 -9.48 -12.84
N PRO A 596 -29.01 -10.07 -12.75
CA PRO A 596 -29.16 -11.48 -12.41
C PRO A 596 -28.31 -12.41 -13.30
N PRO A 597 -27.54 -13.34 -12.74
CA PRO A 597 -26.70 -14.24 -13.51
C PRO A 597 -27.55 -15.19 -14.36
N VAL A 598 -27.09 -15.47 -15.58
CA VAL A 598 -27.73 -16.41 -16.50
C VAL A 598 -26.90 -17.69 -16.63
N PRO A 599 -27.54 -18.88 -16.71
CA PRO A 599 -26.80 -20.13 -16.86
C PRO A 599 -25.88 -20.16 -18.09
N ARG A 600 -24.65 -20.63 -17.89
CA ARG A 600 -23.62 -20.73 -18.95
C ARG A 600 -23.16 -22.16 -19.15
N ARG A 601 -22.71 -22.48 -20.37
CA ARG A 601 -22.11 -23.79 -20.72
C ARG A 601 -20.60 -23.68 -20.87
N ALA A 602 -19.87 -24.64 -20.29
CA ALA A 602 -18.44 -24.79 -20.44
C ALA A 602 -18.01 -26.26 -20.46
N ASN A 603 -16.78 -26.52 -20.90
CA ASN A 603 -16.15 -27.83 -20.87
C ASN A 603 -14.78 -27.72 -20.20
N PHE A 604 -14.44 -28.65 -19.31
CA PHE A 604 -13.11 -28.73 -18.72
C PHE A 604 -12.05 -29.15 -19.76
N VAL A 605 -10.83 -28.68 -19.56
CA VAL A 605 -9.66 -29.07 -20.36
C VAL A 605 -9.42 -30.58 -20.25
N LYS A 606 -9.23 -31.26 -21.38
CA LYS A 606 -8.80 -32.67 -21.41
C LYS A 606 -7.27 -32.72 -21.41
N MET A 607 -6.68 -33.45 -20.48
CA MET A 607 -5.24 -33.69 -20.42
C MET A 607 -4.93 -35.16 -20.71
N SER A 608 -3.81 -35.43 -21.37
CA SER A 608 -3.24 -36.78 -21.50
C SER A 608 -2.25 -37.03 -20.36
N SER A 609 -2.44 -38.12 -19.62
CA SER A 609 -1.58 -38.53 -18.50
C SER A 609 -1.52 -40.06 -18.44
N SER A 610 -0.44 -40.60 -17.85
CA SER A 610 -0.35 -42.02 -17.45
C SER A 610 -1.38 -42.40 -16.37
N TYR A 611 -1.96 -41.40 -15.71
CA TYR A 611 -2.95 -41.54 -14.64
C TYR A 611 -4.27 -40.86 -15.05
N PRO A 612 -5.17 -41.54 -15.80
CA PRO A 612 -6.37 -40.91 -16.35
C PRO A 612 -7.39 -40.53 -15.27
N GLU A 613 -7.67 -41.40 -14.30
CA GLU A 613 -8.62 -41.10 -13.21
C GLU A 613 -8.14 -39.94 -12.33
N ALA A 614 -6.83 -39.90 -12.03
CA ALA A 614 -6.21 -38.80 -11.30
C ALA A 614 -6.18 -37.48 -12.09
N VAL A 615 -6.48 -37.47 -13.40
CA VAL A 615 -6.68 -36.26 -14.20
C VAL A 615 -8.15 -35.85 -14.28
N ASP A 616 -9.09 -36.80 -14.25
CA ASP A 616 -10.53 -36.51 -14.28
C ASP A 616 -10.97 -35.63 -13.09
N ILE A 617 -10.21 -35.67 -12.00
CA ILE A 617 -10.33 -34.79 -10.83
C ILE A 617 -10.32 -33.28 -11.17
N VAL A 618 -9.79 -32.86 -12.32
CA VAL A 618 -9.82 -31.45 -12.76
C VAL A 618 -11.26 -30.91 -12.86
N ARG A 619 -12.25 -31.79 -13.08
CA ARG A 619 -13.70 -31.46 -13.04
C ARG A 619 -14.25 -31.18 -11.63
N SER A 620 -13.47 -31.50 -10.61
CA SER A 620 -13.75 -31.22 -9.21
C SER A 620 -13.00 -29.97 -8.71
N PHE A 621 -12.16 -29.33 -9.54
CA PHE A 621 -11.43 -28.13 -9.15
C PHE A 621 -12.08 -26.86 -9.72
N VAL A 622 -12.17 -25.82 -8.88
CA VAL A 622 -12.63 -24.48 -9.26
C VAL A 622 -11.65 -23.44 -8.76
N ARG A 623 -11.44 -22.37 -9.53
CA ARG A 623 -10.56 -21.27 -9.13
C ARG A 623 -11.35 -20.32 -8.24
N VAL A 624 -10.79 -19.95 -7.09
CA VAL A 624 -11.45 -19.13 -6.07
C VAL A 624 -10.81 -17.75 -6.04
N HIS A 625 -11.61 -16.69 -6.15
CA HIS A 625 -11.18 -15.32 -5.90
C HIS A 625 -11.94 -14.75 -4.70
N VAL A 626 -11.21 -14.35 -3.65
CA VAL A 626 -11.76 -13.72 -2.45
C VAL A 626 -11.35 -12.25 -2.42
N SER A 627 -12.31 -11.35 -2.23
CA SER A 627 -12.11 -9.91 -2.01
C SER A 627 -12.66 -9.51 -0.64
N MET A 628 -11.87 -8.78 0.15
CA MET A 628 -12.16 -8.42 1.53
C MET A 628 -12.14 -6.88 1.66
N PRO A 629 -13.26 -6.23 2.01
CA PRO A 629 -13.35 -4.76 2.05
C PRO A 629 -12.59 -4.15 3.25
N ILE A 630 -12.43 -4.89 4.34
CA ILE A 630 -11.84 -4.43 5.61
C ILE A 630 -10.75 -5.43 6.05
N LYS A 631 -9.62 -4.93 6.57
CA LYS A 631 -8.57 -5.79 7.16
C LYS A 631 -9.00 -6.28 8.54
N LEU A 632 -9.40 -7.55 8.60
CA LEU A 632 -9.84 -8.24 9.81
C LEU A 632 -8.86 -9.36 10.23
N ASP A 633 -8.98 -9.81 11.49
CA ASP A 633 -8.30 -10.97 12.08
C ASP A 633 -6.79 -11.14 11.78
N GLY A 634 -6.05 -10.02 11.75
CA GLY A 634 -4.61 -9.98 11.48
C GLY A 634 -4.20 -10.40 10.07
N PHE A 635 -5.14 -10.54 9.14
CA PHE A 635 -4.86 -10.95 7.76
C PHE A 635 -4.35 -9.77 6.92
N PRO A 636 -3.20 -9.88 6.22
CA PRO A 636 -2.52 -8.71 5.66
C PRO A 636 -3.01 -8.26 4.26
N LYS A 637 -3.80 -9.08 3.55
CA LYS A 637 -4.14 -8.91 2.12
C LYS A 637 -5.64 -8.63 1.94
N MET A 638 -6.00 -7.70 1.05
CA MET A 638 -7.42 -7.42 0.71
C MET A 638 -7.97 -8.34 -0.38
N ASN A 639 -7.12 -8.85 -1.28
CA ASN A 639 -7.51 -9.83 -2.30
C ASN A 639 -6.60 -11.05 -2.18
N LYS A 640 -7.17 -12.26 -2.33
CA LYS A 640 -6.42 -13.53 -2.36
C LYS A 640 -7.10 -14.48 -3.34
N GLN A 641 -6.29 -15.28 -4.03
CA GLN A 641 -6.74 -16.25 -5.03
C GLN A 641 -6.03 -17.59 -4.81
N GLY A 642 -6.72 -18.67 -5.17
CA GLY A 642 -6.22 -20.03 -5.20
C GLY A 642 -7.24 -20.95 -5.88
N TYR A 643 -7.25 -22.23 -5.50
CA TYR A 643 -8.26 -23.18 -5.97
C TYR A 643 -8.98 -23.85 -4.79
N GLY A 644 -10.21 -24.28 -5.04
CA GLY A 644 -11.03 -25.07 -4.13
C GLY A 644 -11.46 -26.38 -4.79
N LEU A 645 -11.80 -27.37 -3.96
CA LEU A 645 -12.31 -28.67 -4.40
C LEU A 645 -13.83 -28.71 -4.22
N VAL A 646 -14.57 -29.03 -5.28
CA VAL A 646 -16.01 -29.32 -5.22
C VAL A 646 -16.21 -30.55 -4.36
N VAL A 647 -16.92 -30.38 -3.24
CA VAL A 647 -17.27 -31.45 -2.30
C VAL A 647 -18.71 -31.94 -2.49
N ASP A 648 -19.54 -31.16 -3.18
CA ASP A 648 -20.83 -31.58 -3.71
C ASP A 648 -21.17 -30.77 -4.98
N ALA A 649 -21.23 -31.44 -6.13
CA ALA A 649 -21.53 -30.81 -7.42
C ALA A 649 -23.04 -30.54 -7.64
N GLU A 650 -23.93 -31.24 -6.94
CA GLU A 650 -25.39 -31.06 -7.08
C GLU A 650 -25.86 -29.91 -6.19
N GLN A 651 -25.31 -29.81 -4.98
CA GLN A 651 -25.60 -28.72 -4.03
C GLN A 651 -24.72 -27.48 -4.23
N GLY A 652 -23.73 -27.52 -5.12
CA GLY A 652 -22.81 -26.41 -5.38
C GLY A 652 -21.84 -26.12 -4.22
N LEU A 653 -21.43 -27.14 -3.46
CA LEU A 653 -20.53 -26.99 -2.31
C LEU A 653 -19.06 -27.13 -2.72
N VAL A 654 -18.22 -26.21 -2.26
CA VAL A 654 -16.78 -26.14 -2.54
C VAL A 654 -16.00 -25.94 -1.24
N LEU A 655 -14.98 -26.76 -1.02
CA LEU A 655 -14.02 -26.60 0.06
C LEU A 655 -12.85 -25.70 -0.39
N VAL A 656 -12.52 -24.72 0.45
CA VAL A 656 -11.49 -23.71 0.24
C VAL A 656 -10.56 -23.68 1.46
N SER A 657 -9.25 -23.46 1.26
CA SER A 657 -8.31 -23.26 2.37
C SER A 657 -8.58 -21.93 3.11
N ARG A 658 -8.46 -21.91 4.45
CA ARG A 658 -8.55 -20.65 5.23
C ARG A 658 -7.35 -19.71 5.04
N ALA A 659 -6.27 -20.15 4.40
CA ALA A 659 -5.23 -19.25 3.89
C ALA A 659 -5.64 -18.51 2.61
N ILE A 660 -6.76 -18.89 1.97
CA ILE A 660 -7.42 -18.17 0.88
C ILE A 660 -8.62 -17.37 1.42
N LEU A 661 -9.41 -17.98 2.32
CA LEU A 661 -10.64 -17.45 2.90
C LEU A 661 -10.54 -17.41 4.45
N PRO A 662 -9.97 -16.33 5.03
CA PRO A 662 -9.66 -16.29 6.46
C PRO A 662 -10.89 -16.08 7.36
N TYR A 663 -11.81 -15.21 6.93
CA TYR A 663 -13.06 -14.80 7.56
C TYR A 663 -14.14 -14.60 6.48
N ASP A 664 -15.39 -14.35 6.88
CA ASP A 664 -16.56 -14.35 5.99
C ASP A 664 -17.04 -12.96 5.53
N LEU A 665 -16.57 -11.87 6.14
CA LEU A 665 -16.74 -10.48 5.64
C LEU A 665 -15.97 -10.28 4.32
N CYS A 666 -16.49 -10.83 3.23
CA CYS A 666 -15.83 -10.90 1.93
C CYS A 666 -16.80 -11.23 0.78
N ASP A 667 -16.36 -10.97 -0.44
CA ASP A 667 -16.93 -11.53 -1.66
C ASP A 667 -16.13 -12.72 -2.17
N ILE A 668 -16.84 -13.72 -2.67
CA ILE A 668 -16.28 -14.95 -3.20
C ILE A 668 -16.84 -15.17 -4.59
N SER A 669 -15.97 -15.10 -5.60
CA SER A 669 -16.33 -15.38 -7.00
C SER A 669 -15.54 -16.60 -7.46
N LEU A 670 -16.26 -17.64 -7.87
CA LEU A 670 -15.70 -18.90 -8.35
C LEU A 670 -15.62 -18.88 -9.88
N ILE A 671 -14.53 -19.42 -10.43
CA ILE A 671 -14.35 -19.62 -11.87
C ILE A 671 -14.31 -21.13 -12.13
N ILE A 672 -15.36 -21.63 -12.78
CA ILE A 672 -15.59 -23.05 -13.05
C ILE A 672 -15.21 -23.35 -14.50
N ALA A 673 -14.44 -24.41 -14.71
CA ALA A 673 -13.81 -24.76 -15.99
C ALA A 673 -13.07 -23.59 -16.67
N ASP A 674 -12.49 -22.68 -15.86
CA ASP A 674 -11.86 -21.41 -16.27
C ASP A 674 -12.72 -20.54 -17.23
N SER A 675 -14.06 -20.68 -17.17
CA SER A 675 -14.97 -20.13 -18.17
C SER A 675 -16.28 -19.55 -17.61
N ILE A 676 -16.82 -20.15 -16.54
CA ILE A 676 -18.07 -19.69 -15.90
C ILE A 676 -17.72 -19.00 -14.58
N PHE A 677 -18.09 -17.72 -14.47
CA PHE A 677 -18.08 -17.00 -13.19
C PHE A 677 -19.43 -17.21 -12.49
N VAL A 678 -19.38 -17.59 -11.21
CA VAL A 678 -20.53 -17.59 -10.29
C VAL A 678 -20.08 -17.03 -8.94
N ASP A 679 -20.97 -16.33 -8.25
CA ASP A 679 -20.71 -15.88 -6.89
C ASP A 679 -21.08 -16.97 -5.88
N ALA A 680 -20.44 -16.96 -4.71
CA ALA A 680 -20.61 -17.93 -3.65
C ALA A 680 -20.70 -17.26 -2.28
N LYS A 681 -21.36 -17.93 -1.32
CA LYS A 681 -21.43 -17.53 0.09
C LYS A 681 -20.70 -18.54 0.98
N VAL A 682 -20.15 -18.08 2.10
CA VAL A 682 -19.65 -18.97 3.16
C VAL A 682 -20.82 -19.73 3.78
N VAL A 683 -20.66 -21.04 3.98
CA VAL A 683 -21.61 -21.90 4.70
C VAL A 683 -21.03 -22.33 6.05
N PHE A 684 -19.72 -22.54 6.10
CA PHE A 684 -19.03 -23.03 7.30
C PHE A 684 -17.53 -22.69 7.24
N MET A 685 -16.91 -22.40 8.39
CA MET A 685 -15.46 -22.26 8.55
C MET A 685 -14.97 -23.19 9.66
N HIS A 686 -14.01 -24.06 9.37
CA HIS A 686 -13.52 -25.01 10.36
C HIS A 686 -12.58 -24.31 11.37
N PRO A 687 -12.72 -24.55 12.69
CA PRO A 687 -11.96 -23.86 13.74
C PRO A 687 -10.47 -24.23 13.81
N LEU A 688 -10.09 -25.44 13.39
CA LEU A 688 -8.74 -25.99 13.58
C LEU A 688 -8.06 -26.47 12.28
N GLN A 689 -8.75 -27.33 11.52
CA GLN A 689 -8.25 -28.01 10.31
C GLN A 689 -8.15 -27.15 9.01
N ASN A 690 -8.15 -25.81 9.09
CA ASN A 690 -7.77 -24.91 7.98
C ASN A 690 -8.59 -24.97 6.68
N TYR A 691 -9.84 -25.43 6.73
CA TYR A 691 -10.76 -25.35 5.59
C TYR A 691 -12.02 -24.55 5.91
N ALA A 692 -12.66 -24.05 4.86
CA ALA A 692 -13.99 -23.46 4.86
C ALA A 692 -14.79 -24.07 3.70
N ILE A 693 -16.11 -24.08 3.81
CA ILE A 693 -17.02 -24.57 2.77
C ILE A 693 -17.89 -23.40 2.31
N VAL A 694 -17.92 -23.20 0.99
CA VAL A 694 -18.69 -22.16 0.31
C VAL A 694 -19.71 -22.80 -0.62
N LYS A 695 -20.83 -22.10 -0.88
CA LYS A 695 -21.91 -22.57 -1.76
C LYS A 695 -22.18 -21.58 -2.89
N TYR A 696 -22.25 -22.10 -4.12
CA TYR A 696 -22.70 -21.37 -5.31
C TYR A 696 -24.03 -21.96 -5.84
N ASP A 697 -24.73 -21.22 -6.69
CA ASP A 697 -25.91 -21.74 -7.39
C ASP A 697 -25.50 -22.64 -8.57
N ALA A 698 -25.66 -23.94 -8.38
CA ALA A 698 -25.34 -24.95 -9.39
C ALA A 698 -26.21 -24.85 -10.67
N SER A 699 -27.41 -24.24 -10.60
CA SER A 699 -28.29 -24.08 -11.77
C SER A 699 -27.69 -23.17 -12.85
N LEU A 700 -26.76 -22.29 -12.47
CA LEU A 700 -26.03 -21.39 -13.36
C LEU A 700 -24.94 -22.11 -14.20
N VAL A 701 -24.65 -23.38 -13.91
CA VAL A 701 -23.40 -24.05 -14.30
C VAL A 701 -23.68 -25.28 -15.17
N ASN A 702 -23.85 -25.08 -16.48
CA ASN A 702 -23.99 -26.16 -17.47
C ASN A 702 -22.61 -26.70 -17.89
N ALA A 703 -21.86 -27.23 -16.93
CA ALA A 703 -20.55 -27.87 -17.14
C ALA A 703 -20.52 -29.25 -16.47
N PRO A 704 -19.69 -30.21 -16.93
CA PRO A 704 -19.58 -31.52 -16.30
C PRO A 704 -18.71 -31.44 -15.04
N VAL A 705 -19.20 -30.74 -14.01
CA VAL A 705 -18.60 -30.68 -12.68
C VAL A 705 -18.79 -32.04 -11.99
N LYS A 706 -17.82 -32.48 -11.18
CA LYS A 706 -17.82 -33.81 -10.57
C LYS A 706 -17.64 -33.71 -9.05
N THR A 707 -18.47 -34.41 -8.29
CA THR A 707 -18.17 -34.75 -6.88
C THR A 707 -17.14 -35.89 -6.88
N PRO A 708 -15.96 -35.74 -6.26
CA PRO A 708 -14.99 -36.81 -6.20
C PRO A 708 -15.39 -37.88 -5.17
N LYS A 709 -14.90 -39.11 -5.36
CA LYS A 709 -14.99 -40.17 -4.35
C LYS A 709 -13.95 -39.89 -3.26
N PHE A 710 -14.39 -39.75 -2.01
CA PHE A 710 -13.51 -39.57 -0.85
C PHE A 710 -13.18 -40.92 -0.20
N ALA A 711 -12.01 -41.04 0.42
CA ALA A 711 -11.66 -42.20 1.23
C ALA A 711 -12.33 -42.13 2.62
N THR A 712 -12.82 -43.27 3.09
CA THR A 712 -13.32 -43.47 4.46
C THR A 712 -12.20 -43.83 5.43
N ASP A 713 -11.12 -44.42 4.93
CA ASP A 713 -9.97 -44.88 5.69
C ASP A 713 -8.81 -43.88 5.61
N PHE A 714 -8.02 -43.81 6.70
CA PHE A 714 -6.85 -42.96 6.75
C PHE A 714 -5.72 -43.50 5.87
N ILE A 715 -5.14 -42.63 5.04
CA ILE A 715 -3.89 -42.91 4.33
C ILE A 715 -2.75 -43.16 5.34
N LYS A 716 -1.85 -44.09 5.02
CA LYS A 716 -0.73 -44.48 5.89
C LYS A 716 0.61 -43.90 5.45
N LYS A 717 1.56 -43.82 6.38
CA LYS A 717 2.96 -43.53 6.09
C LYS A 717 3.54 -44.63 5.19
N GLY A 718 4.32 -44.24 4.18
CA GLY A 718 4.85 -45.15 3.16
C GLY A 718 3.85 -45.61 2.09
N ALA A 719 2.59 -45.15 2.12
CA ALA A 719 1.63 -45.47 1.06
C ALA A 719 1.99 -44.76 -0.26
N GLU A 720 1.98 -45.49 -1.37
CA GLU A 720 2.02 -44.90 -2.71
C GLU A 720 0.72 -44.13 -3.01
N THR A 721 0.84 -42.96 -3.63
CA THR A 721 -0.30 -42.12 -4.00
C THR A 721 0.05 -41.24 -5.20
N ILE A 722 -0.97 -40.66 -5.85
CA ILE A 722 -0.79 -39.71 -6.95
C ILE A 722 -1.12 -38.32 -6.43
N PHE A 723 -0.12 -37.44 -6.42
CA PHE A 723 -0.32 -36.02 -6.18
C PHE A 723 -0.91 -35.36 -7.44
N PHE A 724 -2.08 -34.74 -7.30
CA PHE A 724 -2.61 -33.78 -8.26
C PHE A 724 -2.62 -32.40 -7.59
N GLY A 725 -1.86 -31.46 -8.13
CA GLY A 725 -1.76 -30.09 -7.60
C GLY A 725 -2.07 -29.04 -8.64
N ILE A 726 -2.44 -27.84 -8.20
CA ILE A 726 -2.45 -26.64 -9.02
C ILE A 726 -1.23 -25.80 -8.62
N ASN A 727 -0.31 -25.59 -9.55
CA ASN A 727 0.90 -24.81 -9.31
C ASN A 727 0.64 -23.29 -9.34
N GLN A 728 1.65 -22.50 -8.97
CA GLN A 728 1.58 -21.03 -8.93
C GLN A 728 1.18 -20.35 -10.27
N ASN A 729 1.35 -21.03 -11.41
CA ASN A 729 0.91 -20.55 -12.72
C ASN A 729 -0.53 -20.96 -13.07
N PHE A 730 -1.31 -21.41 -12.08
CA PHE A 730 -2.66 -21.95 -12.21
C PHE A 730 -2.76 -23.13 -13.18
N ARG A 731 -1.69 -23.95 -13.27
CA ARG A 731 -1.68 -25.15 -14.13
C ARG A 731 -1.74 -26.42 -13.28
N PRO A 732 -2.58 -27.40 -13.64
CA PRO A 732 -2.56 -28.72 -13.02
C PRO A 732 -1.24 -29.45 -13.29
N VAL A 733 -0.70 -30.06 -12.23
CA VAL A 733 0.50 -30.92 -12.24
C VAL A 733 0.15 -32.26 -11.61
N VAL A 734 0.73 -33.35 -12.14
CA VAL A 734 0.47 -34.72 -11.68
C VAL A 734 1.79 -35.43 -11.47
N ALA A 735 1.97 -36.08 -10.31
CA ALA A 735 3.15 -36.88 -10.00
C ALA A 735 2.77 -38.07 -9.11
N LYS A 736 3.25 -39.28 -9.43
CA LYS A 736 3.25 -40.38 -8.44
C LYS A 736 4.28 -40.07 -7.36
N THR A 737 3.93 -40.35 -6.12
CA THR A 737 4.71 -40.02 -4.92
C THR A 737 4.38 -41.02 -3.79
N VAL A 738 5.02 -40.86 -2.64
CA VAL A 738 4.83 -41.68 -1.45
C VAL A 738 4.61 -40.75 -0.26
N VAL A 739 3.74 -41.12 0.67
CA VAL A 739 3.57 -40.40 1.94
C VAL A 739 4.84 -40.57 2.78
N THR A 740 5.60 -39.50 2.95
CA THR A 740 6.86 -39.49 3.71
C THR A 740 6.62 -39.52 5.21
N ASP A 741 5.64 -38.75 5.69
CA ASP A 741 5.31 -38.67 7.10
C ASP A 741 3.86 -38.22 7.33
N ILE A 742 3.29 -38.62 8.48
CA ILE A 742 1.99 -38.13 8.97
C ILE A 742 2.16 -37.80 10.45
N THR A 743 2.26 -36.52 10.77
CA THR A 743 2.60 -36.02 12.11
C THR A 743 1.67 -34.90 12.54
N THR A 744 1.39 -34.79 13.83
CA THR A 744 0.57 -33.69 14.37
C THR A 744 1.39 -32.40 14.35
N VAL A 745 0.91 -31.38 13.64
CA VAL A 745 1.64 -30.13 13.40
C VAL A 745 0.90 -28.95 14.03
N ALA A 746 1.65 -28.08 14.71
CA ALA A 746 1.21 -26.74 15.08
C ALA A 746 1.94 -25.72 14.20
N ILE A 747 1.20 -25.00 13.37
CA ILE A 747 1.77 -23.94 12.53
C ILE A 747 2.28 -22.81 13.46
N PRO A 748 3.46 -22.21 13.21
CA PRO A 748 3.96 -21.12 14.05
C PRO A 748 3.03 -19.91 14.04
N ALA A 749 2.91 -19.25 15.18
CA ALA A 749 2.08 -18.05 15.33
C ALA A 749 2.86 -16.79 14.92
N SER A 750 2.17 -15.83 14.29
CA SER A 750 2.72 -14.48 14.12
C SER A 750 2.47 -13.67 15.39
N ALA A 751 3.53 -13.44 16.17
CA ALA A 751 3.46 -12.66 17.41
C ALA A 751 3.09 -11.18 17.17
N ILE A 752 3.57 -10.60 16.06
CA ILE A 752 3.33 -9.19 15.69
C ILE A 752 1.91 -8.98 15.15
N THR A 753 1.35 -10.00 14.48
CA THR A 753 0.01 -9.95 13.87
C THR A 753 -0.78 -11.22 14.20
N PRO A 754 -1.36 -11.32 15.42
CA PRO A 754 -2.22 -12.44 15.78
C PRO A 754 -3.31 -12.68 14.74
N ARG A 755 -3.40 -13.91 14.22
CA ARG A 755 -4.27 -14.29 13.10
C ARG A 755 -4.57 -15.79 13.09
N TYR A 756 -5.64 -16.19 12.41
CA TYR A 756 -5.98 -17.60 12.25
C TYR A 756 -4.80 -18.44 11.72
N ARG A 757 -4.57 -19.60 12.36
CA ARG A 757 -3.60 -20.63 11.97
C ARG A 757 -4.15 -22.01 12.33
N ALA A 758 -3.64 -23.06 11.71
CA ALA A 758 -4.00 -24.42 12.07
C ALA A 758 -3.26 -24.90 13.33
N THR A 759 -3.98 -25.61 14.19
CA THR A 759 -3.49 -26.26 15.42
C THR A 759 -4.20 -27.59 15.60
N ASN A 760 -3.61 -28.50 16.39
CA ASN A 760 -4.22 -29.78 16.79
C ASN A 760 -4.72 -30.63 15.60
N PHE A 761 -3.93 -30.72 14.52
CA PHE A 761 -4.27 -31.50 13.33
C PHE A 761 -3.10 -32.35 12.84
N ASP A 762 -3.42 -33.51 12.26
CA ASP A 762 -2.43 -34.38 11.61
C ASP A 762 -2.18 -33.89 10.18
N ALA A 763 -0.93 -33.51 9.91
CA ALA A 763 -0.47 -33.08 8.60
C ALA A 763 0.21 -34.24 7.86
N ILE A 764 -0.12 -34.40 6.59
CA ILE A 764 0.49 -35.38 5.68
C ILE A 764 1.56 -34.68 4.83
N THR A 765 2.72 -35.31 4.67
CA THR A 765 3.79 -34.88 3.76
C THR A 765 4.10 -35.96 2.72
N VAL A 766 4.67 -35.57 1.57
CA VAL A 766 4.91 -36.45 0.42
C VAL A 766 6.27 -36.19 -0.24
N ASP A 767 6.88 -37.25 -0.80
CA ASP A 767 8.14 -37.17 -1.55
C ASP A 767 7.89 -36.67 -2.99
N THR A 768 7.60 -35.37 -3.15
CA THR A 768 7.60 -34.73 -4.48
C THR A 768 7.77 -33.22 -4.42
N ASN A 769 8.74 -32.71 -5.19
CA ASN A 769 8.96 -31.28 -5.40
C ASN A 769 7.75 -30.56 -6.03
N GLN A 770 6.77 -31.26 -6.61
CA GLN A 770 5.55 -30.62 -7.13
C GLN A 770 4.62 -30.13 -6.02
N ALA A 771 4.66 -30.76 -4.84
CA ALA A 771 3.80 -30.42 -3.71
C ALA A 771 4.17 -29.08 -3.05
N SER A 772 5.47 -28.77 -2.97
CA SER A 772 5.98 -27.48 -2.46
C SER A 772 5.78 -26.30 -3.42
N HIS A 773 5.44 -26.55 -4.69
CA HIS A 773 5.14 -25.51 -5.69
C HIS A 773 3.63 -25.33 -5.96
N SER A 774 2.78 -26.00 -5.18
CA SER A 774 1.32 -26.09 -5.38
C SER A 774 0.56 -25.77 -4.09
N GLY A 775 -0.10 -24.61 -4.03
CA GLY A 775 -0.88 -24.16 -2.86
C GLY A 775 -2.29 -24.77 -2.75
N SER A 776 -2.67 -25.64 -3.68
CA SER A 776 -3.96 -26.35 -3.68
C SER A 776 -3.81 -27.67 -4.45
N GLY A 777 -4.47 -28.73 -4.02
CA GLY A 777 -4.40 -30.04 -4.66
C GLY A 777 -5.07 -31.15 -3.86
N VAL A 778 -4.74 -32.40 -4.18
CA VAL A 778 -5.19 -33.63 -3.52
C VAL A 778 -4.16 -34.75 -3.67
N LEU A 779 -4.22 -35.73 -2.76
CA LEU A 779 -3.62 -37.06 -2.91
C LEU A 779 -4.70 -38.06 -3.35
N ILE A 780 -4.43 -38.84 -4.38
CA ILE A 780 -5.40 -39.71 -5.06
C ILE A 780 -4.85 -41.13 -5.21
N GLY A 781 -5.67 -42.14 -4.93
CA GLY A 781 -5.38 -43.53 -5.29
C GLY A 781 -5.45 -43.78 -6.80
N GLU A 782 -4.92 -44.92 -7.26
CA GLU A 782 -4.93 -45.28 -8.69
C GLU A 782 -6.36 -45.51 -9.24
N ASP A 783 -7.36 -45.69 -8.36
CA ASP A 783 -8.79 -45.79 -8.70
C ASP A 783 -9.54 -44.44 -8.77
N GLY A 784 -8.82 -43.32 -8.59
CA GLY A 784 -9.43 -41.98 -8.57
C GLY A 784 -10.03 -41.55 -7.22
N THR A 785 -9.92 -42.35 -6.15
CA THR A 785 -10.36 -41.95 -4.80
C THR A 785 -9.42 -40.90 -4.21
N VAL A 786 -9.97 -39.77 -3.78
CA VAL A 786 -9.24 -38.74 -3.03
C VAL A 786 -9.00 -39.22 -1.60
N GLN A 787 -7.74 -39.40 -1.25
CA GLN A 787 -7.27 -39.87 0.06
C GLN A 787 -7.00 -38.70 1.02
N ALA A 788 -6.48 -37.58 0.49
CA ALA A 788 -6.22 -36.36 1.25
C ALA A 788 -6.41 -35.10 0.39
N LEU A 789 -6.70 -33.98 1.04
CA LEU A 789 -6.71 -32.63 0.47
C LEU A 789 -5.32 -32.00 0.63
N TRP A 790 -4.81 -31.27 -0.35
CA TRP A 790 -3.56 -30.51 -0.23
C TRP A 790 -3.88 -29.01 -0.17
N LEU A 791 -3.51 -28.37 0.94
CA LEU A 791 -3.96 -27.00 1.28
C LEU A 791 -2.77 -26.09 1.61
N SER A 792 -2.87 -24.80 1.27
CA SER A 792 -2.02 -23.75 1.87
C SER A 792 -2.44 -23.47 3.32
N TYR A 793 -1.47 -23.21 4.19
CA TYR A 793 -1.63 -22.79 5.59
C TYR A 793 -0.81 -21.52 5.81
N LEU A 794 -1.41 -20.47 6.39
CA LEU A 794 -0.69 -19.23 6.69
C LEU A 794 -0.08 -19.32 8.10
N GLY A 795 1.21 -19.00 8.22
CA GLY A 795 1.96 -19.06 9.48
C GLY A 795 2.45 -17.70 9.98
N GLU A 796 3.68 -17.67 10.44
CA GLU A 796 4.39 -16.50 10.93
C GLU A 796 4.72 -15.48 9.83
N ARG A 797 5.33 -14.37 10.22
CA ARG A 797 5.85 -13.33 9.33
C ARG A 797 7.35 -13.18 9.56
N THR A 798 8.15 -13.24 8.49
CA THR A 798 9.61 -13.18 8.58
C THR A 798 10.07 -11.80 9.09
N SER A 799 10.92 -11.79 10.12
CA SER A 799 11.43 -10.55 10.71
C SER A 799 12.27 -9.71 9.74
N HIS A 800 13.05 -10.37 8.88
CA HIS A 800 14.02 -9.71 7.98
C HIS A 800 13.42 -9.23 6.65
N SER A 801 12.37 -9.89 6.16
CA SER A 801 11.80 -9.60 4.82
C SER A 801 10.31 -9.22 4.86
N GLY A 802 9.69 -9.21 6.04
CA GLY A 802 8.31 -8.79 6.23
C GLY A 802 7.29 -9.62 5.45
N LYS A 803 7.63 -10.86 5.06
CA LYS A 803 6.77 -11.73 4.23
C LYS A 803 6.13 -12.80 5.11
N ASP A 804 4.89 -13.12 4.80
CA ASP A 804 4.16 -14.20 5.48
C ASP A 804 4.59 -15.56 4.94
N VAL A 805 4.80 -16.53 5.82
CA VAL A 805 5.13 -17.91 5.43
C VAL A 805 3.82 -18.63 5.07
N GLU A 806 3.75 -19.19 3.86
CA GLU A 806 2.68 -20.09 3.42
C GLU A 806 3.23 -21.52 3.37
N TYR A 807 2.76 -22.39 4.25
CA TYR A 807 3.08 -23.84 4.26
C TYR A 807 2.10 -24.60 3.36
N HIS A 808 2.52 -25.75 2.83
CA HIS A 808 1.66 -26.62 2.02
C HIS A 808 1.68 -28.03 2.61
N LEU A 809 0.52 -28.54 3.04
CA LEU A 809 0.39 -29.79 3.80
C LEU A 809 -0.89 -30.53 3.41
N GLY A 810 -0.89 -31.85 3.57
CA GLY A 810 -2.05 -32.70 3.33
C GLY A 810 -2.95 -32.85 4.56
N LEU A 811 -4.27 -32.89 4.37
CA LEU A 811 -5.30 -33.18 5.37
C LEU A 811 -6.08 -34.43 4.94
N ALA A 812 -6.15 -35.46 5.79
CA ALA A 812 -6.83 -36.72 5.48
C ALA A 812 -8.33 -36.51 5.24
N THR A 813 -8.89 -37.15 4.20
CA THR A 813 -10.32 -36.99 3.85
C THR A 813 -11.33 -37.51 4.88
N PRO A 814 -11.07 -38.54 5.72
CA PRO A 814 -12.01 -38.94 6.77
C PRO A 814 -12.35 -37.83 7.75
N ASN A 815 -11.43 -36.89 8.02
CA ASN A 815 -11.64 -35.75 8.92
C ASN A 815 -12.72 -34.77 8.41
N LEU A 816 -12.97 -34.75 7.10
CA LEU A 816 -13.98 -33.89 6.48
C LEU A 816 -15.39 -34.48 6.57
N LEU A 817 -15.52 -35.81 6.51
CA LEU A 817 -16.81 -36.48 6.27
C LEU A 817 -17.91 -36.13 7.28
N PRO A 818 -17.68 -36.13 8.62
CA PRO A 818 -18.75 -35.84 9.59
C PRO A 818 -19.36 -34.44 9.39
N VAL A 819 -18.50 -33.44 9.18
CA VAL A 819 -18.89 -32.03 8.99
C VAL A 819 -19.55 -31.84 7.61
N LEU A 820 -19.01 -32.47 6.58
CA LEU A 820 -19.53 -32.39 5.22
C LEU A 820 -20.90 -33.05 5.07
N ASP A 821 -21.13 -34.20 5.71
CA ASP A 821 -22.39 -34.93 5.61
C ASP A 821 -23.52 -34.25 6.41
N GLU A 822 -23.20 -33.51 7.48
CA GLU A 822 -24.16 -32.59 8.11
C GLU A 822 -24.55 -31.43 7.18
N ILE A 823 -23.57 -30.81 6.50
CA ILE A 823 -23.82 -29.71 5.55
C ILE A 823 -24.62 -30.19 4.33
N ARG A 824 -24.31 -31.37 3.80
CA ARG A 824 -25.11 -32.05 2.76
C ARG A 824 -26.53 -32.35 3.23
N GLY A 825 -26.71 -32.67 4.52
CA GLY A 825 -28.00 -32.81 5.18
C GLY A 825 -28.74 -31.49 5.44
N GLY A 826 -28.23 -30.34 4.98
CA GLY A 826 -28.85 -29.03 5.13
C GLY A 826 -28.67 -28.39 6.52
N LYS A 827 -27.76 -28.90 7.35
CA LYS A 827 -27.46 -28.35 8.68
C LYS A 827 -26.26 -27.41 8.64
N THR A 828 -26.17 -26.51 9.62
CA THR A 828 -24.95 -25.74 9.92
C THR A 828 -24.25 -26.37 11.12
N PRO A 829 -23.06 -26.98 10.98
CA PRO A 829 -22.37 -27.64 12.08
C PRO A 829 -21.95 -26.62 13.17
N LYS A 830 -22.44 -26.81 14.40
CA LYS A 830 -22.07 -26.02 15.59
C LYS A 830 -21.03 -26.77 16.39
N LEU A 831 -19.76 -26.62 16.00
CA LEU A 831 -18.65 -27.30 16.66
C LEU A 831 -18.28 -26.64 17.99
N ARG A 832 -17.76 -27.44 18.93
CA ARG A 832 -17.10 -26.99 20.16
C ARG A 832 -15.67 -27.49 20.23
N ILE A 833 -14.76 -26.76 20.89
CA ILE A 833 -13.35 -27.13 20.95
C ILE A 833 -12.78 -27.04 22.37
N LEU A 834 -11.80 -27.89 22.68
CA LEU A 834 -10.86 -27.64 23.76
C LEU A 834 -9.95 -26.50 23.32
N ASN A 835 -10.01 -25.35 23.99
CA ASN A 835 -9.29 -24.15 23.56
C ASN A 835 -7.85 -24.14 24.12
N VAL A 836 -7.06 -25.12 23.66
CA VAL A 836 -5.65 -25.36 24.02
C VAL A 836 -4.85 -25.74 22.78
N GLU A 837 -3.54 -25.50 22.80
CA GLU A 837 -2.61 -26.01 21.78
C GLU A 837 -1.89 -27.25 22.32
N PHE A 838 -1.92 -28.36 21.58
CA PHE A 838 -1.18 -29.58 21.91
C PHE A 838 0.16 -29.66 21.17
N GLN A 839 1.12 -30.37 21.78
CA GLN A 839 2.37 -30.82 21.15
C GLN A 839 2.59 -32.31 21.43
N THR A 840 3.24 -33.01 20.51
CA THR A 840 3.51 -34.45 20.63
C THR A 840 4.62 -34.75 21.65
N VAL A 841 4.44 -35.83 22.41
CA VAL A 841 5.39 -36.31 23.42
C VAL A 841 5.76 -37.75 23.11
N GLN A 842 7.06 -38.03 23.03
CA GLN A 842 7.58 -39.38 22.81
C GLN A 842 7.54 -40.20 24.10
N MET A 843 7.42 -41.52 24.02
CA MET A 843 7.31 -42.40 25.20
C MET A 843 8.49 -42.28 26.19
N SER A 844 9.68 -41.87 25.72
CA SER A 844 10.83 -41.55 26.57
C SER A 844 10.61 -40.31 27.45
N GLN A 845 10.01 -39.27 26.89
CA GLN A 845 9.64 -38.03 27.59
C GLN A 845 8.43 -38.26 28.50
N ALA A 846 7.42 -39.01 28.03
CA ALA A 846 6.22 -39.36 28.79
C ALA A 846 6.56 -40.07 30.12
N ARG A 847 7.49 -41.03 30.10
CA ARG A 847 8.04 -41.67 31.31
C ARG A 847 8.69 -40.66 32.27
N VAL A 848 9.48 -39.71 31.77
CA VAL A 848 10.09 -38.63 32.59
C VAL A 848 9.03 -37.67 33.17
N MET A 849 7.92 -37.48 32.47
CA MET A 849 6.75 -36.70 32.92
C MET A 849 5.81 -37.48 33.86
N GLY A 850 6.06 -38.77 34.08
CA GLY A 850 5.35 -39.61 35.06
C GLY A 850 4.17 -40.41 34.50
N VAL A 851 4.08 -40.61 33.18
CA VAL A 851 3.16 -41.59 32.60
C VAL A 851 3.62 -42.99 33.00
N SER A 852 2.71 -43.81 33.54
CA SER A 852 3.01 -45.17 34.00
C SER A 852 3.24 -46.13 32.82
N GLU A 853 4.03 -47.18 33.04
CA GLU A 853 4.30 -48.19 32.00
C GLU A 853 3.01 -48.85 31.47
N GLU A 854 1.95 -48.97 32.28
CA GLU A 854 0.63 -49.46 31.84
C GLU A 854 -0.01 -48.53 30.78
N TRP A 855 0.11 -47.21 30.95
CA TRP A 855 -0.35 -46.24 29.94
C TRP A 855 0.57 -46.19 28.72
N ILE A 856 1.87 -46.45 28.89
CA ILE A 856 2.79 -46.61 27.75
C ILE A 856 2.42 -47.85 26.94
N GLU A 857 2.27 -49.02 27.56
CA GLU A 857 1.90 -50.28 26.89
C GLU A 857 0.54 -50.17 26.15
N LYS A 858 -0.46 -49.52 26.78
CA LYS A 858 -1.74 -49.18 26.12
C LYS A 858 -1.53 -48.28 24.89
N THR A 859 -0.63 -47.31 24.96
CA THR A 859 -0.33 -46.35 23.87
C THR A 859 0.41 -47.03 22.71
N GLU A 860 1.45 -47.80 23.02
CA GLU A 860 2.25 -48.55 22.05
C GLU A 860 1.39 -49.65 21.36
N THR A 861 0.42 -50.23 22.09
CA THR A 861 -0.56 -51.18 21.51
C THR A 861 -1.63 -50.49 20.64
N ALA A 862 -2.04 -49.25 20.98
CA ALA A 862 -3.11 -48.54 20.29
C ALA A 862 -2.67 -47.78 19.03
N ASP A 863 -1.44 -47.25 19.01
CA ASP A 863 -0.84 -46.63 17.81
C ASP A 863 0.62 -47.10 17.63
N PRO A 864 0.82 -48.36 17.15
CA PRO A 864 2.14 -48.96 16.94
C PRO A 864 2.93 -48.34 15.78
N GLU A 865 2.36 -47.37 15.04
CA GLU A 865 3.06 -46.64 13.98
C GLU A 865 3.71 -45.35 14.51
N ARG A 866 3.25 -44.80 15.64
CA ARG A 866 3.70 -43.49 16.16
C ARG A 866 4.24 -43.47 17.59
N HIS A 867 3.72 -44.30 18.50
CA HIS A 867 4.08 -44.29 19.93
C HIS A 867 4.11 -42.86 20.54
N GLN A 868 3.01 -42.11 20.43
CA GLN A 868 2.91 -40.71 20.87
C GLN A 868 1.73 -40.44 21.82
N LEU A 869 1.89 -39.45 22.70
CA LEU A 869 0.82 -38.81 23.48
C LEU A 869 0.85 -37.29 23.25
N PHE A 870 -0.18 -36.58 23.71
CA PHE A 870 -0.25 -35.12 23.60
C PHE A 870 0.00 -34.42 24.93
N MET A 871 0.92 -33.46 24.95
CA MET A 871 1.07 -32.49 26.04
C MET A 871 0.39 -31.19 25.67
N VAL A 872 -0.29 -30.56 26.63
CA VAL A 872 -0.76 -29.18 26.51
C VAL A 872 0.45 -28.25 26.44
N ARG A 873 0.68 -27.68 25.25
CA ARG A 873 1.74 -26.69 24.98
C ARG A 873 1.33 -25.30 25.48
N LYS A 874 0.06 -24.92 25.28
CA LYS A 874 -0.47 -23.61 25.64
C LYS A 874 -1.96 -23.66 25.95
N VAL A 875 -2.40 -22.81 26.87
CA VAL A 875 -3.81 -22.62 27.25
C VAL A 875 -4.28 -21.21 26.85
N ASP A 876 -5.54 -21.09 26.41
CA ASP A 876 -6.15 -19.82 25.99
C ASP A 876 -6.54 -18.91 27.18
N SER A 877 -6.37 -17.60 27.00
CA SER A 877 -6.66 -16.57 28.02
C SER A 877 -8.16 -16.44 28.33
N GLY A 878 -8.61 -17.27 29.28
CA GLY A 878 -10.00 -17.36 29.73
C GLY A 878 -10.42 -18.77 30.13
N HIS A 879 -9.61 -19.78 29.82
CA HIS A 879 -9.83 -21.19 30.18
C HIS A 879 -9.55 -21.44 31.68
N GLY A 880 -10.38 -20.87 32.56
CA GLY A 880 -10.13 -20.84 34.02
C GLY A 880 -10.09 -22.20 34.71
N ASP A 881 -10.87 -23.17 34.24
CA ASP A 881 -10.98 -24.52 34.81
C ASP A 881 -10.64 -25.59 33.76
N GLY A 882 -9.89 -26.62 34.16
CA GLY A 882 -9.57 -27.78 33.31
C GLY A 882 -8.07 -28.00 33.09
N LEU A 883 -7.65 -27.98 31.82
CA LEU A 883 -6.28 -28.30 31.36
C LEU A 883 -5.27 -27.19 31.70
N ASN A 884 -4.04 -27.61 32.04
CA ASN A 884 -2.91 -26.72 32.33
C ASN A 884 -1.76 -26.98 31.36
N GLU A 885 -0.92 -25.98 31.12
CA GLU A 885 0.34 -26.14 30.39
C GLU A 885 1.24 -27.19 31.07
N GLY A 886 1.76 -28.13 30.28
CA GLY A 886 2.56 -29.26 30.77
C GLY A 886 1.77 -30.51 31.16
N ASP A 887 0.43 -30.50 31.13
CA ASP A 887 -0.36 -31.73 31.29
C ASP A 887 -0.16 -32.66 30.10
N VAL A 888 0.07 -33.97 30.35
CA VAL A 888 -0.01 -35.01 29.31
C VAL A 888 -1.41 -35.59 29.30
N LEU A 889 -2.12 -35.45 28.18
CA LEU A 889 -3.45 -36.03 27.96
C LEU A 889 -3.34 -37.53 27.66
N LEU A 890 -4.08 -38.34 28.40
CA LEU A 890 -4.18 -39.79 28.19
C LEU A 890 -5.52 -40.16 27.55
N THR A 891 -6.65 -39.73 28.14
CA THR A 891 -7.99 -40.06 27.63
C THR A 891 -8.94 -38.87 27.64
N LEU A 892 -9.95 -38.92 26.77
CA LEU A 892 -11.15 -38.05 26.79
C LEU A 892 -12.39 -38.95 26.75
N ASN A 893 -13.32 -38.76 27.70
CA ASN A 893 -14.49 -39.62 27.92
C ASN A 893 -14.13 -41.12 27.96
N GLY A 894 -12.99 -41.46 28.57
CA GLY A 894 -12.46 -42.82 28.67
C GLY A 894 -11.80 -43.38 27.40
N LYS A 895 -11.87 -42.69 26.25
CA LYS A 895 -11.17 -43.07 25.02
C LYS A 895 -9.73 -42.56 25.04
N LEU A 896 -8.75 -43.44 24.78
CA LEU A 896 -7.33 -43.08 24.64
C LEU A 896 -7.12 -42.11 23.45
N VAL A 897 -6.26 -41.11 23.62
CA VAL A 897 -6.00 -40.07 22.61
C VAL A 897 -4.54 -40.13 22.12
N THR A 898 -4.32 -40.77 20.97
CA THR A 898 -2.98 -40.92 20.35
C THR A 898 -2.81 -40.12 19.05
N ARG A 899 -3.91 -39.74 18.37
CA ARG A 899 -3.89 -39.00 17.10
C ARG A 899 -4.87 -37.82 17.16
N SER A 900 -4.69 -36.81 16.31
CA SER A 900 -5.57 -35.62 16.32
C SER A 900 -7.07 -35.93 16.17
N PRO A 901 -7.52 -36.87 15.30
CA PRO A 901 -8.94 -37.21 15.18
C PRO A 901 -9.55 -37.87 16.42
N ASP A 902 -8.72 -38.29 17.39
CA ASP A 902 -9.22 -38.80 18.66
C ASP A 902 -9.67 -37.66 19.61
N LEU A 903 -9.30 -36.41 19.32
CA LEU A 903 -9.80 -35.19 19.98
C LEU A 903 -11.21 -34.79 19.52
N ASP A 904 -11.65 -35.20 18.32
CA ASP A 904 -12.89 -34.73 17.67
C ASP A 904 -14.18 -35.03 18.49
N VAL A 905 -14.08 -35.87 19.54
CA VAL A 905 -15.10 -36.03 20.58
C VAL A 905 -15.53 -34.70 21.22
N MET A 906 -14.65 -33.69 21.23
CA MET A 906 -14.94 -32.34 21.74
C MET A 906 -16.07 -31.62 21.00
N TYR A 907 -16.29 -31.89 19.70
CA TYR A 907 -17.22 -31.11 18.89
C TYR A 907 -18.67 -31.13 19.41
N ASN A 908 -19.09 -32.27 19.98
CA ASN A 908 -20.48 -32.55 20.36
C ASN A 908 -20.71 -32.56 21.88
N ASN A 909 -19.71 -32.20 22.69
CA ASN A 909 -19.77 -32.30 24.15
C ASN A 909 -19.38 -30.97 24.80
N GLU A 910 -20.25 -30.41 25.63
CA GLU A 910 -19.97 -29.17 26.40
C GLU A 910 -18.86 -29.37 27.45
N PHE A 911 -18.79 -30.58 28.01
CA PHE A 911 -17.73 -31.00 28.92
C PHE A 911 -17.21 -32.39 28.53
N LEU A 912 -15.93 -32.63 28.79
CA LEU A 912 -15.30 -33.94 28.67
C LEU A 912 -14.72 -34.35 30.03
N ASP A 913 -14.75 -35.64 30.33
CA ASP A 913 -14.00 -36.23 31.44
C ASP A 913 -12.63 -36.67 30.91
N ALA A 914 -11.59 -35.91 31.27
CA ALA A 914 -10.22 -36.13 30.80
C ALA A 914 -9.38 -36.83 31.87
N VAL A 915 -8.55 -37.79 31.47
CA VAL A 915 -7.47 -38.32 32.32
C VAL A 915 -6.15 -37.73 31.84
N VAL A 916 -5.43 -37.06 32.73
CA VAL A 916 -4.15 -36.40 32.45
C VAL A 916 -3.07 -36.80 33.46
N VAL A 917 -1.81 -36.74 33.06
CA VAL A 917 -0.68 -36.71 33.99
C VAL A 917 -0.24 -35.27 34.19
N ARG A 918 -0.43 -34.77 35.41
CA ARG A 918 -0.09 -33.41 35.85
C ARG A 918 0.96 -33.50 36.95
N LYS A 919 2.16 -32.96 36.72
CA LYS A 919 3.29 -32.98 37.68
C LYS A 919 3.65 -34.38 38.20
N ARG A 920 3.64 -35.40 37.32
CA ARG A 920 3.85 -36.85 37.64
C ARG A 920 2.74 -37.54 38.44
N GLU A 921 1.58 -36.91 38.59
CA GLU A 921 0.39 -37.52 39.20
C GLU A 921 -0.69 -37.70 38.13
N GLU A 922 -1.29 -38.90 38.02
CA GLU A 922 -2.49 -39.12 37.21
C GLU A 922 -3.70 -38.48 37.87
N LYS A 923 -4.51 -37.74 37.10
CA LYS A 923 -5.71 -37.03 37.57
C LYS A 923 -6.83 -37.14 36.55
N THR A 924 -8.00 -37.56 37.02
CA THR A 924 -9.26 -37.35 36.30
C THR A 924 -9.72 -35.91 36.56
N ILE A 925 -9.96 -35.14 35.51
CA ILE A 925 -10.44 -33.76 35.56
C ILE A 925 -11.58 -33.59 34.56
N LYS A 926 -12.60 -32.81 34.93
CA LYS A 926 -13.64 -32.39 34.01
C LYS A 926 -13.20 -31.11 33.31
N VAL A 927 -13.28 -31.08 31.98
CA VAL A 927 -12.78 -29.97 31.14
C VAL A 927 -13.92 -29.43 30.27
N SER A 928 -14.05 -28.11 30.16
CA SER A 928 -15.07 -27.46 29.34
C SER A 928 -14.61 -27.27 27.89
N THR A 929 -15.52 -27.39 26.93
CA THR A 929 -15.30 -26.97 25.54
C THR A 929 -15.95 -25.61 25.28
N VAL A 930 -15.41 -24.82 24.36
CA VAL A 930 -15.92 -23.51 23.93
C VAL A 930 -16.62 -23.65 22.57
N ALA A 931 -17.77 -23.02 22.34
CA ALA A 931 -18.41 -23.05 21.02
C ALA A 931 -17.62 -22.19 20.02
N THR A 932 -17.52 -22.60 18.77
CA THR A 932 -16.65 -21.90 17.80
C THR A 932 -17.23 -20.56 17.37
N GLU A 933 -18.55 -20.39 17.44
CA GLU A 933 -19.24 -19.11 17.22
C GLU A 933 -18.88 -18.05 18.29
N ASP A 934 -18.53 -18.47 19.51
CA ASP A 934 -18.00 -17.58 20.56
C ASP A 934 -16.58 -17.07 20.23
N LEU A 935 -15.94 -17.53 19.15
CA LEU A 935 -14.53 -17.27 18.82
C LEU A 935 -14.29 -16.58 17.45
N GLU A 936 -15.29 -16.54 16.57
CA GLU A 936 -15.25 -15.78 15.30
C GLU A 936 -15.49 -14.27 15.53
N THR A 937 -15.07 -13.43 14.57
CA THR A 937 -15.45 -12.01 14.57
C THR A 937 -16.81 -11.84 13.89
N ASP A 938 -17.81 -11.35 14.64
CA ASP A 938 -19.21 -11.17 14.24
C ASP A 938 -19.67 -9.69 14.25
N ARG A 939 -18.87 -8.81 14.83
CA ARG A 939 -19.17 -7.38 14.97
C ARG A 939 -17.88 -6.57 15.04
N LEU A 940 -17.84 -5.47 14.29
CA LEU A 940 -16.75 -4.50 14.32
C LEU A 940 -17.27 -3.07 14.28
N VAL A 941 -16.47 -2.14 14.80
CA VAL A 941 -16.69 -0.69 14.76
C VAL A 941 -15.46 -0.05 14.13
N SER A 942 -15.65 0.73 13.07
CA SER A 942 -14.65 1.64 12.51
C SER A 942 -14.88 3.04 13.08
N PHE A 943 -13.86 3.60 13.72
CA PHE A 943 -13.94 4.88 14.43
C PHE A 943 -12.59 5.61 14.39
N CYS A 944 -12.59 6.89 13.98
CA CYS A 944 -11.37 7.72 13.85
C CYS A 944 -10.24 7.03 13.03
N GLY A 945 -10.62 6.18 12.08
CA GLY A 945 -9.72 5.41 11.21
C GLY A 945 -9.10 4.15 11.81
N ALA A 946 -9.49 3.71 13.01
CA ALA A 946 -9.16 2.39 13.56
C ALA A 946 -10.34 1.42 13.52
N THR A 947 -10.05 0.12 13.39
CA THR A 947 -11.02 -0.98 13.41
C THR A 947 -10.96 -1.70 14.75
N PHE A 948 -12.08 -1.67 15.48
CA PHE A 948 -12.26 -2.28 16.80
C PHE A 948 -13.21 -3.47 16.71
N HIS A 949 -12.87 -4.60 17.32
CA HIS A 949 -13.79 -5.74 17.48
C HIS A 949 -13.44 -6.56 18.74
N ARG A 950 -14.19 -7.64 19.00
CA ARG A 950 -13.85 -8.60 20.07
C ARG A 950 -12.58 -9.40 19.72
N PRO A 951 -11.70 -9.73 20.68
CA PRO A 951 -10.47 -10.47 20.42
C PRO A 951 -10.77 -11.90 19.94
N HIS A 952 -10.51 -12.16 18.65
CA HIS A 952 -10.66 -13.47 18.01
C HIS A 952 -9.70 -14.51 18.60
N GLN A 953 -9.98 -15.80 18.37
CA GLN A 953 -9.23 -16.92 18.97
C GLN A 953 -7.69 -16.75 18.97
N ALA A 954 -7.08 -16.41 17.83
CA ALA A 954 -5.61 -16.30 17.74
C ALA A 954 -4.97 -15.13 18.53
N VAL A 955 -5.76 -14.16 19.01
CA VAL A 955 -5.32 -13.18 20.03
C VAL A 955 -5.31 -13.85 21.40
N ARG A 956 -6.41 -14.53 21.72
CA ARG A 956 -6.65 -15.19 23.01
C ARG A 956 -5.71 -16.36 23.29
N GLN A 957 -5.29 -17.08 22.24
CA GLN A 957 -4.20 -18.07 22.26
C GLN A 957 -2.80 -17.47 22.47
N GLN A 958 -2.60 -16.17 22.25
CA GLN A 958 -1.28 -15.53 22.30
C GLN A 958 -1.07 -14.70 23.57
N ILE A 959 -2.05 -13.89 23.98
CA ILE A 959 -2.00 -13.13 25.23
C ILE A 959 -2.24 -14.03 26.46
N SER A 960 -1.78 -13.62 27.65
CA SER A 960 -2.03 -14.32 28.92
C SER A 960 -3.29 -13.84 29.65
N LYS A 961 -3.76 -12.63 29.36
CA LYS A 961 -4.93 -11.99 29.99
C LYS A 961 -5.62 -11.06 29.00
N ILE A 962 -6.95 -11.18 28.88
CA ILE A 962 -7.77 -10.21 28.13
C ILE A 962 -8.05 -8.99 29.02
N HIS A 963 -7.95 -7.79 28.44
CA HIS A 963 -8.19 -6.53 29.16
C HIS A 963 -9.58 -5.92 28.90
N SER A 964 -10.15 -6.15 27.71
CA SER A 964 -11.52 -5.82 27.29
C SER A 964 -11.84 -6.54 25.98
N ASP A 965 -13.11 -6.65 25.61
CA ASP A 965 -13.54 -7.07 24.26
C ASP A 965 -13.55 -5.90 23.25
N VAL A 966 -12.61 -4.96 23.38
CA VAL A 966 -12.42 -3.81 22.49
C VAL A 966 -10.98 -3.79 21.99
N TYR A 967 -10.68 -4.70 21.06
CA TYR A 967 -9.36 -4.96 20.49
C TYR A 967 -9.19 -4.26 19.13
N ILE A 968 -8.02 -3.66 18.90
CA ILE A 968 -7.67 -2.96 17.65
C ILE A 968 -6.94 -3.91 16.70
N SER A 969 -7.50 -4.20 15.53
CA SER A 969 -6.83 -5.05 14.52
C SER A 969 -6.18 -4.29 13.36
N SER A 970 -6.69 -3.11 13.02
CA SER A 970 -6.15 -2.30 11.93
C SER A 970 -6.37 -0.80 12.15
N ARG A 971 -5.53 0.02 11.48
CA ARG A 971 -5.65 1.48 11.42
C ARG A 971 -5.29 1.99 10.02
N ALA A 972 -6.00 3.00 9.53
CA ALA A 972 -5.67 3.72 8.30
C ALA A 972 -4.47 4.66 8.54
N ARG A 973 -3.63 4.87 7.52
CA ARG A 973 -2.69 6.01 7.53
C ARG A 973 -3.49 7.31 7.35
N GLY A 974 -2.94 8.45 7.78
CA GLY A 974 -3.63 9.74 7.71
C GLY A 974 -4.86 9.89 8.62
N SER A 975 -5.02 9.00 9.60
CA SER A 975 -6.15 9.01 10.54
C SER A 975 -5.75 9.50 11.93
N PRO A 976 -6.69 10.06 12.73
CA PRO A 976 -6.43 10.40 14.13
C PRO A 976 -5.89 9.20 14.93
N ALA A 977 -6.40 7.98 14.70
CA ALA A 977 -5.90 6.80 15.38
C ALA A 977 -4.42 6.49 15.06
N TYR A 978 -3.94 6.82 13.86
CA TYR A 978 -2.52 6.72 13.52
C TYR A 978 -1.72 7.86 14.18
N MET A 979 -2.22 9.09 14.08
CA MET A 979 -1.61 10.32 14.59
C MET A 979 -1.36 10.27 16.10
N TYR A 980 -2.38 9.87 16.87
CA TYR A 980 -2.33 9.75 18.34
C TYR A 980 -1.85 8.36 18.82
N GLY A 981 -1.13 7.63 17.96
CA GLY A 981 -0.31 6.48 18.35
C GLY A 981 -1.03 5.14 18.58
N LEU A 982 -2.36 5.05 18.49
CA LEU A 982 -3.12 3.80 18.73
C LEU A 982 -2.66 2.69 17.79
N ALA A 983 -2.00 1.65 18.30
CA ALA A 983 -1.47 0.58 17.47
C ALA A 983 -2.48 -0.59 17.31
N PRO A 984 -2.43 -1.35 16.21
CA PRO A 984 -2.97 -2.71 16.20
C PRO A 984 -2.42 -3.54 17.37
N THR A 985 -3.13 -4.58 17.76
CA THR A 985 -2.92 -5.41 18.96
C THR A 985 -3.22 -4.76 20.32
N ASN A 986 -3.57 -3.47 20.35
CA ASN A 986 -3.94 -2.77 21.59
C ASN A 986 -5.39 -3.05 22.00
N PHE A 987 -5.70 -2.87 23.28
CA PHE A 987 -7.04 -3.01 23.87
C PHE A 987 -7.49 -1.69 24.52
N VAL A 988 -8.71 -1.23 24.24
CA VAL A 988 -9.31 -0.04 24.88
C VAL A 988 -10.13 -0.47 26.09
N THR A 989 -9.69 -0.09 27.29
CA THR A 989 -10.34 -0.50 28.55
C THR A 989 -11.31 0.54 29.10
N HIS A 990 -11.13 1.81 28.74
CA HIS A 990 -11.99 2.92 29.17
C HIS A 990 -12.02 4.03 28.11
N VAL A 991 -13.16 4.74 28.01
CA VAL A 991 -13.33 6.01 27.29
C VAL A 991 -13.79 7.06 28.32
N ASN A 992 -13.14 8.23 28.37
CA ASN A 992 -13.45 9.32 29.32
C ASN A 992 -13.61 8.87 30.79
N ASN A 993 -12.78 7.90 31.22
CA ASN A 993 -12.81 7.20 32.50
C ASN A 993 -14.01 6.27 32.76
N VAL A 994 -14.99 6.17 31.87
CA VAL A 994 -16.01 5.11 31.90
C VAL A 994 -15.36 3.80 31.40
N PRO A 995 -15.45 2.68 32.15
CA PRO A 995 -14.95 1.39 31.67
C PRO A 995 -15.70 0.92 30.43
N THR A 996 -14.98 0.47 29.41
CA THR A 996 -15.52 -0.06 28.14
C THR A 996 -15.19 -1.55 28.02
N PRO A 997 -15.90 -2.44 28.74
CA PRO A 997 -15.58 -3.87 28.74
C PRO A 997 -15.86 -4.55 27.39
N ASN A 998 -16.75 -3.98 26.56
CA ASN A 998 -17.17 -4.53 25.27
C ASN A 998 -17.55 -3.42 24.26
N LEU A 999 -17.76 -3.82 23.01
CA LEU A 999 -18.10 -2.94 21.89
C LEU A 999 -19.40 -2.13 22.10
N SER A 1000 -20.42 -2.68 22.76
CA SER A 1000 -21.67 -1.95 23.01
C SER A 1000 -21.45 -0.75 23.92
N VAL A 1001 -20.70 -0.93 25.01
CA VAL A 1001 -20.36 0.17 25.92
C VAL A 1001 -19.41 1.15 25.23
N PHE A 1002 -18.39 0.66 24.52
CA PHE A 1002 -17.48 1.50 23.74
C PHE A 1002 -18.23 2.41 22.74
N LEU A 1003 -19.11 1.84 21.91
CA LEU A 1003 -19.93 2.56 20.96
C LEU A 1003 -20.87 3.58 21.65
N THR A 1004 -21.39 3.24 22.83
CA THR A 1004 -22.25 4.14 23.62
C THR A 1004 -21.46 5.32 24.21
N GLU A 1005 -20.21 5.13 24.62
CA GLU A 1005 -19.38 6.21 25.15
C GLU A 1005 -18.81 7.11 24.05
N ILE A 1006 -18.37 6.57 22.90
CA ILE A 1006 -17.84 7.41 21.81
C ILE A 1006 -18.91 8.31 21.18
N LYS A 1007 -20.17 7.88 21.18
CA LYS A 1007 -21.34 8.67 20.74
C LYS A 1007 -21.66 9.89 21.61
N LYS A 1008 -21.08 10.00 22.81
CA LYS A 1008 -21.26 11.16 23.69
C LYS A 1008 -20.24 12.27 23.41
N ILE A 1009 -19.20 11.94 22.65
CA ILE A 1009 -18.12 12.84 22.24
C ILE A 1009 -18.57 13.52 20.94
N LYS A 1010 -18.45 14.85 20.85
CA LYS A 1010 -18.82 15.57 19.63
C LYS A 1010 -17.71 15.49 18.59
N ASP A 1011 -18.04 15.74 17.32
CA ASP A 1011 -17.01 15.99 16.32
C ASP A 1011 -16.07 17.14 16.77
N ASN A 1012 -14.80 17.03 16.39
CA ASN A 1012 -13.73 17.95 16.76
C ASN A 1012 -13.54 18.14 18.30
N GLU A 1013 -14.07 17.26 19.15
CA GLU A 1013 -13.83 17.25 20.59
C GLU A 1013 -12.67 16.32 20.96
N TYR A 1014 -11.83 16.73 21.92
CA TYR A 1014 -10.76 15.89 22.48
C TYR A 1014 -11.30 14.97 23.58
N PHE A 1015 -10.87 13.71 23.57
CA PHE A 1015 -11.26 12.70 24.55
C PHE A 1015 -10.06 11.85 24.97
N ARG A 1016 -10.21 11.13 26.09
CA ARG A 1016 -9.18 10.25 26.65
C ARG A 1016 -9.60 8.79 26.62
N MET A 1017 -8.66 7.89 26.32
CA MET A 1017 -8.82 6.45 26.41
C MET A 1017 -7.73 5.84 27.29
N LYS A 1018 -8.08 4.83 28.10
CA LYS A 1018 -7.08 3.99 28.78
C LYS A 1018 -6.81 2.76 27.92
N VAL A 1019 -5.59 2.62 27.44
CA VAL A 1019 -5.19 1.61 26.46
C VAL A 1019 -4.20 0.65 27.11
N MET A 1020 -4.32 -0.64 26.80
CA MET A 1020 -3.32 -1.65 27.14
C MET A 1020 -2.63 -2.10 25.84
N THR A 1021 -1.30 -2.19 25.83
CA THR A 1021 -0.59 -2.91 24.77
C THR A 1021 -0.79 -4.42 24.92
N PHE A 1022 -0.45 -5.18 23.88
CA PHE A 1022 -0.45 -6.64 23.90
C PHE A 1022 0.45 -7.21 25.00
N ASP A 1023 1.59 -6.56 25.26
CA ASP A 1023 2.56 -6.89 26.30
C ASP A 1023 2.15 -6.41 27.71
N ASN A 1024 0.87 -6.10 27.91
CA ASN A 1024 0.27 -5.64 29.18
C ASN A 1024 0.77 -4.26 29.68
N ILE A 1025 1.33 -3.40 28.83
CA ILE A 1025 1.78 -2.05 29.23
C ILE A 1025 0.57 -1.09 29.21
N PRO A 1026 0.19 -0.46 30.34
CA PRO A 1026 -0.88 0.53 30.38
C PRO A 1026 -0.40 1.89 29.91
N TRP A 1027 -1.20 2.57 29.08
CA TRP A 1027 -1.01 3.98 28.73
C TRP A 1027 -2.34 4.72 28.56
N VAL A 1028 -2.27 6.04 28.40
CA VAL A 1028 -3.44 6.89 28.14
C VAL A 1028 -3.26 7.56 26.79
N ALA A 1029 -4.17 7.26 25.86
CA ALA A 1029 -4.29 8.00 24.62
C ALA A 1029 -5.19 9.22 24.83
N THR A 1030 -4.81 10.37 24.30
CA THR A 1030 -5.71 11.50 24.04
C THR A 1030 -5.86 11.64 22.53
N MET A 1031 -7.09 11.76 22.04
CA MET A 1031 -7.38 11.82 20.60
C MET A 1031 -8.51 12.83 20.37
N LYS A 1032 -8.52 13.46 19.19
CA LYS A 1032 -9.61 14.32 18.73
C LYS A 1032 -10.56 13.52 17.83
N LYS A 1033 -11.88 13.64 18.03
CA LYS A 1033 -12.88 13.02 17.13
C LYS A 1033 -12.83 13.72 15.77
N ASN A 1034 -13.03 12.96 14.69
CA ASN A 1034 -13.21 13.52 13.35
C ASN A 1034 -14.22 12.68 12.55
N GLU A 1035 -15.46 13.15 12.47
CA GLU A 1035 -16.55 12.50 11.74
C GLU A 1035 -16.56 12.86 10.25
N HIS A 1036 -16.07 14.04 9.89
CA HIS A 1036 -16.03 14.54 8.51
C HIS A 1036 -15.24 13.64 7.57
N TYR A 1037 -14.10 13.10 7.99
CA TYR A 1037 -13.28 12.19 7.18
C TYR A 1037 -13.29 10.74 7.69
N PHE A 1038 -13.56 10.50 8.99
CA PHE A 1038 -13.52 9.17 9.62
C PHE A 1038 -14.79 8.84 10.43
N PRO A 1039 -15.98 8.80 9.77
CA PRO A 1039 -17.28 8.60 10.43
C PRO A 1039 -17.37 7.30 11.25
N THR A 1040 -18.25 7.30 12.25
CA THR A 1040 -18.50 6.13 13.11
C THR A 1040 -19.35 5.10 12.35
N ILE A 1041 -18.71 4.04 11.85
CA ILE A 1041 -19.36 2.94 11.12
C ILE A 1041 -19.31 1.66 11.96
N GLU A 1042 -20.39 0.90 11.99
CA GLU A 1042 -20.48 -0.42 12.58
C GLU A 1042 -20.85 -1.45 11.51
N HIS A 1043 -20.28 -2.65 11.60
CA HIS A 1043 -20.68 -3.80 10.79
C HIS A 1043 -21.05 -4.94 11.73
N ILE A 1044 -22.20 -5.59 11.48
CA ILE A 1044 -22.76 -6.68 12.28
C ILE A 1044 -23.08 -7.86 11.35
N LYS A 1045 -22.68 -9.07 11.73
CA LYS A 1045 -22.98 -10.32 11.00
C LYS A 1045 -24.48 -10.61 11.09
N ASP A 1046 -25.12 -10.70 9.93
CA ASP A 1046 -26.57 -10.81 9.77
C ASP A 1046 -26.87 -11.77 8.61
N ALA A 1047 -27.35 -12.97 8.93
CA ALA A 1047 -27.64 -14.01 7.96
C ALA A 1047 -28.86 -13.69 7.05
N SER A 1048 -29.69 -12.71 7.42
CA SER A 1048 -30.80 -12.22 6.58
C SER A 1048 -30.34 -11.20 5.55
N ALA A 1049 -29.28 -10.43 5.85
CA ALA A 1049 -28.72 -9.43 4.95
C ALA A 1049 -28.18 -10.09 3.66
N PRO A 1050 -28.34 -9.47 2.46
CA PRO A 1050 -27.85 -10.03 1.20
C PRO A 1050 -26.36 -10.39 1.20
N LEU A 1051 -25.55 -9.68 2.00
CA LEU A 1051 -24.09 -9.85 2.12
C LEU A 1051 -23.66 -10.74 3.31
N GLY A 1052 -24.60 -11.25 4.12
CA GLY A 1052 -24.28 -11.89 5.40
C GLY A 1052 -23.85 -10.92 6.52
N TRP A 1053 -23.81 -9.61 6.22
CA TRP A 1053 -23.38 -8.54 7.10
C TRP A 1053 -24.22 -7.29 6.84
N LYS A 1054 -24.70 -6.64 7.91
CA LYS A 1054 -25.35 -5.33 7.89
C LYS A 1054 -24.33 -4.24 8.24
N LYS A 1055 -24.37 -3.12 7.51
CA LYS A 1055 -23.57 -1.90 7.75
C LYS A 1055 -24.48 -0.86 8.40
N ILE A 1056 -24.00 -0.20 9.45
CA ILE A 1056 -24.75 0.86 10.16
C ILE A 1056 -23.81 2.06 10.30
N ILE A 1057 -24.25 3.24 9.87
CA ILE A 1057 -23.47 4.47 9.93
C ILE A 1057 -24.14 5.36 10.96
N HIS A 1058 -23.48 5.53 12.10
CA HIS A 1058 -24.08 6.12 13.30
C HIS A 1058 -23.96 7.62 13.35
N GLU A 1059 -22.82 8.16 12.90
CA GLU A 1059 -22.42 9.55 13.07
C GLU A 1059 -21.58 9.99 11.87
N CYS A 1060 -21.94 11.12 11.25
CA CYS A 1060 -21.18 11.76 10.17
C CYS A 1060 -21.68 13.19 9.92
N ASP A 1061 -20.76 14.13 9.73
CA ASP A 1061 -21.06 15.55 9.49
C ASP A 1061 -21.86 15.82 8.20
N ALA A 1062 -22.61 16.93 8.20
CA ALA A 1062 -23.33 17.43 7.04
C ALA A 1062 -22.37 18.01 6.00
N GLY A 1063 -21.95 17.17 5.04
CA GLY A 1063 -20.91 17.48 4.05
C GLY A 1063 -19.62 16.67 4.24
N GLY A 1064 -19.53 15.87 5.31
CA GLY A 1064 -18.50 14.86 5.51
C GLY A 1064 -18.71 13.61 4.63
N ALA A 1065 -17.84 12.61 4.81
CA ALA A 1065 -17.74 11.37 4.01
C ALA A 1065 -18.94 10.40 4.12
N ARG A 1066 -20.13 10.92 4.41
CA ARG A 1066 -21.41 10.22 4.62
C ARG A 1066 -21.75 9.35 3.41
N GLU A 1067 -21.92 8.06 3.63
CA GLU A 1067 -22.77 7.23 2.79
C GLU A 1067 -24.09 7.05 3.53
N GLU A 1068 -25.16 7.63 3.01
CA GLU A 1068 -26.51 7.31 3.49
C GLU A 1068 -26.90 5.93 2.94
N MET A 1069 -27.56 5.11 3.76
CA MET A 1069 -28.31 3.98 3.21
C MET A 1069 -29.62 4.50 2.56
N GLY A 1070 -30.29 3.64 1.79
CA GLY A 1070 -31.61 3.97 1.24
C GLY A 1070 -32.64 4.24 2.34
N PRO A 1071 -33.71 5.00 2.05
CA PRO A 1071 -34.71 5.38 3.05
C PRO A 1071 -35.47 4.18 3.66
N ASP A 1072 -35.53 3.05 2.96
CA ASP A 1072 -36.37 1.89 3.30
C ASP A 1072 -35.87 1.06 4.50
N GLU A 1073 -34.73 1.40 5.13
CA GLU A 1073 -34.17 0.69 6.31
C GLU A 1073 -34.21 1.50 7.62
N LEU A 1074 -34.97 2.61 7.68
CA LEU A 1074 -35.02 3.49 8.86
C LEU A 1074 -36.32 3.44 9.69
N GLU A 1075 -37.32 2.63 9.32
CA GLU A 1075 -38.63 2.57 10.01
C GLU A 1075 -39.06 1.16 10.47
N THR A 1076 -38.21 0.46 11.24
CA THR A 1076 -38.67 -0.60 12.16
C THR A 1076 -37.86 -0.60 13.46
N ASP A 1077 -38.50 -0.17 14.56
CA ASP A 1077 -38.24 -0.45 16.00
C ASP A 1077 -38.56 0.78 16.87
N ALA A 1078 -39.82 1.25 16.79
CA ALA A 1078 -40.36 2.36 17.58
C ALA A 1078 -41.84 2.17 17.97
N ALA A 1079 -42.23 0.91 18.19
CA ALA A 1079 -43.49 0.42 18.75
C ALA A 1079 -43.24 -1.03 19.24
N ASP A 1080 -43.71 -1.52 20.39
CA ASP A 1080 -44.67 -0.97 21.38
C ASP A 1080 -44.04 -0.82 22.80
N GLU A 1081 -44.90 -0.69 23.83
CA GLU A 1081 -44.59 -0.44 25.27
C GLU A 1081 -43.88 -1.58 26.03
#